data_AF-A0A8J4LMK9-F1
#
_entry.id   AF-A0A8J4LMK9-F1
#
_cell.length_a   1.000
_cell.length_b   1.000
_cell.length_c   1.000
_cell.angle_alpha   90.00
_cell.angle_beta   90.00
_cell.angle_gamma   90.00
#
_symmetry.space_group_name_H-M   'P 1'
#
loop_
_entity.id
_entity.type
_entity.pdbx_description
1 polymer ?
#
loop_
_entity_poly.entity_id
_entity_poly.type
_entity_poly.pdbx_seq_one_letter_code
_entity_poly.pdbx_strand_id
1 'polypeptide(L)'
;LTGPPFHAYLLISLGRTRTMVLRCTEGLDDVTNSAQCEFIVDQPTLAVGNLFNNAVVVQACPTGLRVLEGMALVQELPVTDFQALGPMAAARPAGVAGPTIAYMQAADPYVLVGLNDGTAVLLEGDPLSLTLGVATTAAEQLMVVPSRGRQHRLAAACLHRDETGWMTAATATAAAAAEAADAGDVGSPGASGSSCSIFLWICRTSGRLECYSLPTMRLVFHSSGLAAAAEVLKMGPLAMYDIYDLFGSGGSGDGDGSGEGMEDPVSELRVESFRSGVASSVPDCERPVLVALTASGALLAYQAFNPMAGGAGLLPLRQHLLSEGLVAAVAAAATHGSMGAAPQLAFRRLPLDALSHEASAPVGGTAAGGTVGLGPRMVRFDHLAYTDPSAKSHGPSYGGIFIAGVRPLWLVASRGSLVPHPMFVEGAVASLTPFHNVNCPLGFITACSSRGQLKVCQLPPHTRLDTPWVSRRVPLRVTVHRLAWFRDAGLLAAITSRIAPTRPRPPEEPGGDPHAAAAYAAAAGAAAGRGREEGWELRLLEPNACGRLWTSPYLLPPGEQALCLRVVYLQNTTTGDTDALLAVGTGSPMGEDYPCLGRILLYTISAEVVDLGSGNLTRRWSAILVATRDMASAVTSVQEFKSQLLVTCGSRIEMYEWRGAAAAGGGGGGGGGGGGGGTSGGSLEKRAFFDLPCLATGLVAVKDYLLAADAAQGLFFVRYSDAARVLEFMAKEFDHRDVLTAGVVINEPKLAFLAADAAGTLALNEFYGSRNTNPEFWAGQRLAPLGLMHIARRLSCCASIKMPASDGKNRHALLCGMAEGGLSYIAPVPDTDTAQRLLALQNHMSRNLPHVAGLNPRAFRHRFCKIAKSLGGGESHHAPPSPRTNGLLDGQLLYGFPLLTRQQQQEAADAAGSTVKQLTTDLRLIVTAATLC
;
A
#
# COMPACT_ATOMS: atom_id res chain seq x y z
N LEU A 1 -19.54 -28.67 -5.17
CA LEU A 1 -19.19 -27.77 -4.05
C LEU A 1 -17.80 -28.15 -3.55
N THR A 2 -16.75 -27.72 -4.26
CA THR A 2 -15.34 -28.01 -3.95
C THR A 2 -14.72 -26.74 -3.35
N GLY A 3 -15.13 -26.39 -2.12
CA GLY A 3 -14.59 -25.27 -1.34
C GLY A 3 -13.94 -25.77 -0.05
N PRO A 4 -13.12 -24.96 0.63
CA PRO A 4 -12.54 -25.34 1.92
C PRO A 4 -13.65 -25.67 2.95
N PRO A 5 -13.41 -26.60 3.89
CA PRO A 5 -14.39 -26.94 4.91
C PRO A 5 -14.71 -25.75 5.81
N PHE A 6 -15.92 -25.71 6.37
CA PHE A 6 -16.29 -24.72 7.37
C PHE A 6 -15.47 -24.90 8.66
N HIS A 7 -15.15 -23.79 9.31
CA HIS A 7 -14.46 -23.84 10.60
C HIS A 7 -15.45 -24.30 11.67
N ALA A 8 -15.05 -25.26 12.51
CA ALA A 8 -15.91 -25.85 13.54
C ALA A 8 -15.81 -25.18 14.91
N TYR A 9 -14.63 -24.68 15.28
CA TYR A 9 -14.36 -24.10 16.59
C TYR A 9 -13.56 -22.80 16.47
N LEU A 10 -13.83 -21.85 17.38
CA LEU A 10 -13.10 -20.60 17.54
C LEU A 10 -12.65 -20.49 19.01
N LEU A 11 -11.33 -20.51 19.22
CA LEU A 11 -10.73 -20.39 20.55
C LEU A 11 -10.22 -18.96 20.75
N ILE A 12 -10.64 -18.33 21.85
CA ILE A 12 -10.29 -16.95 22.20
C ILE A 12 -9.58 -16.95 23.56
N SER A 13 -8.31 -16.59 23.57
CA SER A 13 -7.55 -16.39 24.81
C SER A 13 -7.92 -15.03 25.42
N LEU A 14 -8.64 -15.03 26.55
CA LEU A 14 -9.10 -13.84 27.24
C LEU A 14 -8.07 -13.41 28.28
N GLY A 15 -7.17 -12.51 27.89
CA GLY A 15 -6.07 -12.08 28.74
C GLY A 15 -5.05 -13.20 28.98
N ARG A 16 -4.36 -13.16 30.12
CA ARG A 16 -3.34 -14.15 30.52
C ARG A 16 -3.89 -15.26 31.42
N THR A 17 -5.21 -15.41 31.53
CA THR A 17 -5.82 -16.24 32.58
C THR A 17 -6.74 -17.34 32.07
N ARG A 18 -7.49 -17.16 30.98
CA ARG A 18 -8.48 -18.16 30.54
C ARG A 18 -8.66 -18.22 29.03
N THR A 19 -9.21 -19.34 28.54
CA THR A 19 -9.60 -19.54 27.15
C THR A 19 -11.12 -19.71 27.06
N MET A 20 -11.73 -19.05 26.08
CA MET A 20 -13.14 -19.21 25.70
C MET A 20 -13.22 -20.02 24.41
N VAL A 21 -14.12 -21.01 24.36
CA VAL A 21 -14.29 -21.90 23.21
C VAL A 21 -15.69 -21.70 22.64
N LEU A 22 -15.76 -21.28 21.37
CA LEU A 22 -17.00 -21.09 20.64
C LEU A 22 -17.14 -22.16 19.56
N ARG A 23 -18.30 -22.80 19.48
CA ARG A 23 -18.65 -23.70 18.38
C ARG A 23 -19.27 -22.89 17.25
N CYS A 24 -18.78 -23.11 16.03
CA CYS A 24 -19.21 -22.42 14.83
C CYS A 24 -20.25 -23.27 14.10
N THR A 25 -21.53 -22.92 14.25
CA THR A 25 -22.65 -23.49 13.51
C THR A 25 -23.21 -22.39 12.58
N GLU A 26 -24.53 -22.25 12.46
CA GLU A 26 -25.11 -21.01 11.94
C GLU A 26 -24.79 -19.82 12.88
N GLY A 27 -24.70 -20.07 14.18
CA GLY A 27 -24.28 -19.10 15.20
C GLY A 27 -22.85 -19.32 15.70
N LEU A 28 -22.48 -18.51 16.69
CA LEU A 28 -21.31 -18.74 17.54
C LEU A 28 -21.82 -19.11 18.94
N ASP A 29 -21.82 -20.39 19.25
CA ASP A 29 -22.35 -20.91 20.51
C ASP A 29 -21.21 -21.07 21.52
N ASP A 30 -21.35 -20.50 22.72
CA ASP A 30 -20.36 -20.65 23.78
C ASP A 30 -20.44 -22.05 24.41
N VAL A 31 -19.38 -22.84 24.23
CA VAL A 31 -19.27 -24.20 24.77
C VAL A 31 -18.23 -24.31 25.89
N THR A 32 -17.73 -23.17 26.40
CA THR A 32 -16.65 -23.12 27.39
C THR A 32 -16.95 -23.92 28.65
N ASN A 33 -18.19 -23.89 29.15
CA ASN A 33 -18.60 -24.60 30.38
C ASN A 33 -19.37 -25.91 30.11
N SER A 34 -19.38 -26.39 28.87
CA SER A 34 -20.09 -27.62 28.52
C SER A 34 -19.35 -28.84 29.05
N ALA A 35 -20.06 -29.80 29.65
CA ALA A 35 -19.47 -31.03 30.19
C ALA A 35 -18.77 -31.93 29.14
N GLN A 36 -19.00 -31.67 27.86
CA GLN A 36 -18.39 -32.37 26.73
C GLN A 36 -17.11 -31.70 26.21
N CYS A 37 -16.74 -30.52 26.74
CA CYS A 37 -15.60 -29.74 26.29
C CYS A 37 -14.37 -30.07 27.13
N GLU A 38 -13.43 -30.84 26.58
CA GLU A 38 -12.18 -31.21 27.28
C GLU A 38 -10.99 -30.31 26.90
N PHE A 39 -11.26 -29.20 26.20
CA PHE A 39 -10.28 -28.13 25.98
C PHE A 39 -9.82 -27.52 27.31
N ILE A 40 -8.57 -27.06 27.36
CA ILE A 40 -8.06 -26.31 28.52
C ILE A 40 -8.68 -24.91 28.49
N VAL A 41 -9.52 -24.62 29.47
CA VAL A 41 -10.20 -23.31 29.63
C VAL A 41 -9.61 -22.46 30.77
N ASP A 42 -8.99 -23.09 31.76
CA ASP A 42 -8.46 -22.43 32.97
C ASP A 42 -7.09 -21.75 32.78
N GLN A 43 -6.54 -21.82 31.57
CA GLN A 43 -5.26 -21.23 31.21
C GLN A 43 -5.35 -20.52 29.85
N PRO A 44 -4.43 -19.59 29.54
CA PRO A 44 -4.37 -18.97 28.23
C PRO A 44 -3.86 -19.97 27.18
N THR A 45 -4.61 -20.11 26.09
CA THR A 45 -4.14 -20.84 24.91
C THR A 45 -3.15 -19.99 24.14
N LEU A 46 -1.98 -20.55 23.81
CA LEU A 46 -0.89 -19.88 23.09
C LEU A 46 -1.04 -20.03 21.57
N ALA A 47 -1.36 -21.24 21.12
CA ALA A 47 -1.60 -21.56 19.72
C ALA A 47 -2.50 -22.79 19.61
N VAL A 48 -3.19 -22.89 18.48
CA VAL A 48 -4.03 -24.02 18.10
C VAL A 48 -3.70 -24.37 16.66
N GLY A 49 -3.60 -25.65 16.36
CA GLY A 49 -3.33 -26.13 15.00
C GLY A 49 -4.08 -27.42 14.69
N ASN A 50 -4.26 -27.69 13.40
CA ASN A 50 -4.87 -28.91 12.92
C ASN A 50 -3.81 -29.90 12.44
N LEU A 51 -4.04 -31.19 12.66
CA LEU A 51 -3.20 -32.30 12.18
C LEU A 51 -4.04 -33.37 11.49
N PHE A 52 -3.36 -34.25 10.77
CA PHE A 52 -3.95 -35.42 10.10
C PHE A 52 -5.11 -35.02 9.18
N ASN A 53 -4.86 -34.07 8.26
CA ASN A 53 -5.87 -33.50 7.35
C ASN A 53 -7.13 -32.92 8.05
N ASN A 54 -6.93 -32.19 9.16
CA ASN A 54 -7.99 -31.59 9.98
C ASN A 54 -8.87 -32.59 10.75
N ALA A 55 -8.41 -33.81 10.98
CA ALA A 55 -9.11 -34.76 11.85
C ALA A 55 -9.00 -34.36 13.33
N VAL A 56 -7.85 -33.81 13.73
CA VAL A 56 -7.50 -33.59 15.14
C VAL A 56 -7.02 -32.16 15.36
N VAL A 57 -7.35 -31.60 16.52
CA VAL A 57 -6.96 -30.27 16.98
C VAL A 57 -5.89 -30.41 18.06
N VAL A 58 -4.78 -29.67 17.92
CA VAL A 58 -3.73 -29.57 18.95
C VAL A 58 -3.81 -28.21 19.61
N GLN A 59 -4.10 -28.20 20.91
CA GLN A 59 -4.12 -27.01 21.75
C GLN A 59 -2.82 -26.91 22.55
N ALA A 60 -2.13 -25.77 22.48
CA ALA A 60 -0.95 -25.49 23.29
C ALA A 60 -1.25 -24.50 24.42
N CYS A 61 -0.95 -24.90 25.66
CA CYS A 61 -1.00 -24.07 26.85
C CYS A 61 0.39 -24.00 27.51
N PRO A 62 0.66 -23.03 28.41
CA PRO A 62 1.97 -22.91 29.07
C PRO A 62 2.42 -24.18 29.79
N THR A 63 1.49 -25.00 30.31
CA THR A 63 1.77 -26.23 31.06
C THR A 63 1.90 -27.50 30.20
N GLY A 64 1.46 -27.49 28.94
CA GLY A 64 1.44 -28.69 28.10
C GLY A 64 0.62 -28.55 26.81
N LEU A 65 0.58 -29.63 26.05
CA LEU A 65 -0.23 -29.78 24.84
C LEU A 65 -1.39 -30.75 25.09
N ARG A 66 -2.52 -30.50 24.44
CA ARG A 66 -3.61 -31.49 24.31
C ARG A 66 -3.94 -31.72 22.85
N VAL A 67 -4.21 -32.98 22.53
CA VAL A 67 -4.61 -33.47 21.22
C VAL A 67 -6.07 -33.92 21.34
N LEU A 68 -6.97 -33.31 20.56
CA LEU A 68 -8.41 -33.52 20.67
C LEU A 68 -9.05 -33.89 19.33
N GLU A 69 -9.93 -34.87 19.33
CA GLU A 69 -10.82 -35.17 18.21
C GLU A 69 -12.16 -34.46 18.46
N GLY A 70 -12.35 -33.33 17.79
CA GLY A 70 -13.48 -32.43 18.08
C GLY A 70 -13.37 -31.80 19.46
N MET A 71 -14.02 -32.38 20.47
CA MET A 71 -13.96 -31.92 21.87
C MET A 71 -13.47 -33.00 22.84
N ALA A 72 -13.27 -34.24 22.38
CA ALA A 72 -12.82 -35.35 23.20
C ALA A 72 -11.28 -35.43 23.20
N LEU A 73 -10.69 -35.67 24.37
CA LEU A 73 -9.26 -35.81 24.56
C LEU A 73 -8.77 -37.14 23.99
N VAL A 74 -7.77 -37.07 23.12
CA VAL A 74 -7.04 -38.23 22.59
C VAL A 74 -5.75 -38.42 23.39
N GLN A 75 -5.00 -37.34 23.61
CA GLN A 75 -3.71 -37.38 24.29
C GLN A 75 -3.42 -36.06 25.02
N GLU A 76 -2.82 -36.16 26.21
CA GLU A 76 -2.27 -35.02 26.96
C GLU A 76 -0.76 -35.20 27.11
N LEU A 77 0.00 -34.15 26.79
CA LEU A 77 1.46 -34.12 26.82
C LEU A 77 1.92 -32.96 27.72
N PRO A 78 2.20 -33.21 29.02
CA PRO A 78 2.70 -32.18 29.92
C PRO A 78 4.14 -31.78 29.58
N VAL A 79 4.51 -30.54 29.89
CA VAL A 79 5.86 -30.02 29.59
C VAL A 79 6.98 -30.82 30.26
N THR A 80 6.69 -31.51 31.36
CA THR A 80 7.66 -32.39 32.05
C THR A 80 8.15 -33.53 31.17
N ASP A 81 7.32 -34.03 30.26
CA ASP A 81 7.65 -35.18 29.42
C ASP A 81 8.67 -34.79 28.34
N PHE A 82 8.66 -33.52 27.92
CA PHE A 82 9.67 -32.94 27.05
C PHE A 82 11.05 -32.85 27.73
N GLN A 83 11.10 -32.77 29.07
CA GLN A 83 12.35 -32.62 29.83
C GLN A 83 13.09 -33.94 30.04
N ALA A 84 12.37 -35.08 30.07
CA ALA A 84 12.97 -36.40 30.30
C ALA A 84 13.98 -36.83 29.21
N LEU A 85 13.99 -36.14 28.07
CA LEU A 85 14.79 -36.45 26.88
C LEU A 85 16.00 -35.52 26.70
N GLY A 86 16.13 -34.46 27.50
CA GLY A 86 17.23 -33.50 27.41
C GLY A 86 18.38 -33.77 28.40
N PRO A 87 19.63 -33.36 28.11
CA PRO A 87 20.78 -33.55 29.01
C PRO A 87 20.68 -32.79 30.35
N MET A 88 19.66 -31.92 30.51
CA MET A 88 19.40 -31.13 31.72
C MET A 88 18.56 -31.86 32.79
N ALA A 89 18.25 -33.16 32.61
CA ALA A 89 17.60 -33.97 33.65
C ALA A 89 18.44 -34.06 34.95
N ALA A 90 19.72 -33.72 34.91
CA ALA A 90 20.60 -33.66 36.08
C ALA A 90 20.87 -32.22 36.55
N ALA A 91 20.44 -31.93 37.78
CA ALA A 91 20.77 -30.75 38.60
C ALA A 91 20.15 -29.39 38.18
N ARG A 92 18.91 -29.14 38.63
CA ARG A 92 18.34 -27.79 38.67
C ARG A 92 18.50 -27.17 40.07
N PRO A 93 19.01 -25.94 40.20
CA PRO A 93 19.01 -25.24 41.49
C PRO A 93 17.57 -24.96 41.94
N ALA A 94 17.27 -25.25 43.21
CA ALA A 94 15.97 -25.00 43.80
C ALA A 94 15.63 -23.49 43.73
N GLY A 95 14.49 -23.13 43.15
CA GLY A 95 13.99 -21.74 43.11
C GLY A 95 13.80 -21.10 41.72
N VAL A 96 14.26 -21.73 40.63
CA VAL A 96 13.96 -21.26 39.25
C VAL A 96 12.59 -21.80 38.81
N ALA A 97 11.77 -21.03 38.09
CA ALA A 97 10.47 -21.49 37.57
C ALA A 97 10.64 -22.58 36.49
N GLY A 98 9.70 -23.53 36.38
CA GLY A 98 9.68 -24.58 35.34
C GLY A 98 9.76 -24.01 33.91
N PRO A 99 10.31 -24.74 32.92
CA PRO A 99 10.15 -24.31 31.54
C PRO A 99 8.65 -24.32 31.19
N THR A 100 8.26 -23.37 30.36
CA THR A 100 6.88 -23.24 29.87
C THR A 100 6.93 -23.12 28.37
N ILE A 101 5.86 -23.56 27.70
CA ILE A 101 5.73 -23.38 26.26
C ILE A 101 5.62 -21.88 25.97
N ALA A 102 6.42 -21.40 25.03
CA ALA A 102 6.40 -20.01 24.57
C ALA A 102 5.81 -19.88 23.16
N TYR A 103 6.01 -20.89 22.31
CA TYR A 103 5.58 -20.90 20.91
C TYR A 103 5.20 -22.31 20.48
N MET A 104 4.19 -22.43 19.60
CA MET A 104 3.88 -23.69 18.93
C MET A 104 3.48 -23.41 17.48
N GLN A 105 3.92 -24.28 16.58
CA GLN A 105 3.48 -24.32 15.19
C GLN A 105 3.19 -25.78 14.78
N ALA A 106 1.98 -26.03 14.31
CA ALA A 106 1.60 -27.30 13.71
C ALA A 106 1.78 -27.24 12.18
N ALA A 107 2.43 -28.25 11.62
CA ALA A 107 2.54 -28.47 10.18
C ALA A 107 2.48 -29.98 9.92
N ASP A 108 1.29 -30.48 9.56
CA ASP A 108 0.95 -31.89 9.40
C ASP A 108 2.04 -32.68 8.63
N PRO A 109 2.66 -33.74 9.23
CA PRO A 109 2.34 -34.40 10.51
C PRO A 109 3.17 -33.94 11.74
N TYR A 110 3.98 -32.88 11.63
CA TYR A 110 4.87 -32.43 12.71
C TYR A 110 4.30 -31.27 13.53
N VAL A 111 4.69 -31.19 14.81
CA VAL A 111 4.42 -30.05 15.69
C VAL A 111 5.72 -29.56 16.30
N LEU A 112 6.05 -28.29 16.08
CA LEU A 112 7.21 -27.64 16.67
C LEU A 112 6.78 -26.86 17.92
N VAL A 113 7.47 -27.09 19.04
CA VAL A 113 7.19 -26.47 20.34
C VAL A 113 8.45 -25.75 20.82
N GLY A 114 8.38 -24.43 20.96
CA GLY A 114 9.46 -23.61 21.52
C GLY A 114 9.25 -23.38 23.02
N LEU A 115 10.30 -23.55 23.81
CA LEU A 115 10.31 -23.34 25.26
C LEU A 115 10.92 -21.97 25.63
N ASN A 116 10.54 -21.44 26.79
CA ASN A 116 10.98 -20.14 27.28
C ASN A 116 12.50 -20.04 27.61
N ASP A 117 13.19 -21.16 27.70
CA ASP A 117 14.63 -21.24 27.98
C ASP A 117 15.50 -21.07 26.72
N GLY A 118 14.89 -21.07 25.53
CA GLY A 118 15.55 -21.00 24.23
C GLY A 118 15.86 -22.36 23.61
N THR A 119 15.25 -23.43 24.11
CA THR A 119 15.24 -24.78 23.49
C THR A 119 13.90 -25.04 22.77
N ALA A 120 13.84 -26.09 21.95
CA ALA A 120 12.60 -26.50 21.31
C ALA A 120 12.49 -28.03 21.20
N VAL A 121 11.28 -28.51 20.93
CA VAL A 121 10.96 -29.92 20.73
C VAL A 121 10.20 -30.06 19.42
N LEU A 122 10.58 -31.05 18.61
CA LEU A 122 9.81 -31.47 17.44
C LEU A 122 9.03 -32.73 17.80
N LEU A 123 7.72 -32.70 17.59
CA LEU A 123 6.84 -33.84 17.74
C LEU A 123 6.43 -34.35 16.37
N GLU A 124 6.39 -35.67 16.21
CA GLU A 124 5.95 -36.38 15.01
C GLU A 124 4.63 -37.09 15.30
N GLY A 125 3.64 -36.87 14.44
CA GLY A 125 2.34 -37.51 14.53
C GLY A 125 2.34 -38.90 13.88
N ASP A 126 1.84 -39.89 14.61
CA ASP A 126 1.50 -41.19 14.04
C ASP A 126 0.06 -41.13 13.49
N PRO A 127 -0.14 -41.24 12.16
CA PRO A 127 -1.46 -41.16 11.56
C PRO A 127 -2.39 -42.33 11.93
N LEU A 128 -1.87 -43.45 12.46
CA LEU A 128 -2.68 -44.61 12.83
C LEU A 128 -3.31 -44.45 14.22
N SER A 129 -2.54 -43.97 15.19
CA SER A 129 -3.01 -43.77 16.57
C SER A 129 -3.54 -42.36 16.83
N LEU A 130 -3.33 -41.42 15.89
CA LEU A 130 -3.63 -39.99 16.04
C LEU A 130 -2.91 -39.35 17.25
N THR A 131 -1.80 -39.94 17.68
CA THR A 131 -0.97 -39.46 18.81
C THR A 131 0.30 -38.78 18.32
N LEU A 132 0.87 -37.92 19.15
CA LEU A 132 2.16 -37.28 18.95
C LEU A 132 3.24 -37.97 19.78
N GLY A 133 4.37 -38.26 19.15
CA GLY A 133 5.61 -38.72 19.78
C GLY A 133 6.75 -37.71 19.59
N VAL A 134 7.81 -37.79 20.40
CA VAL A 134 8.97 -36.90 20.25
C VAL A 134 9.88 -37.39 19.13
N ALA A 135 10.19 -36.53 18.16
CA ALA A 135 11.12 -36.82 17.08
C ALA A 135 12.57 -36.73 17.59
N THR A 136 13.15 -37.87 17.97
CA THR A 136 14.50 -37.96 18.56
C THR A 136 15.61 -37.52 17.59
N THR A 137 15.39 -37.62 16.28
CA THR A 137 16.32 -37.17 15.23
C THR A 137 16.62 -35.67 15.30
N ALA A 138 15.67 -34.86 15.79
CA ALA A 138 15.82 -33.41 15.90
C ALA A 138 16.35 -32.93 17.27
N ALA A 139 16.45 -33.83 18.26
CA ALA A 139 16.80 -33.49 19.64
C ALA A 139 18.20 -32.87 19.77
N GLU A 140 19.16 -33.30 18.95
CA GLU A 140 20.51 -32.74 18.96
C GLU A 140 20.50 -31.23 18.66
N GLN A 141 19.86 -30.82 17.56
CA GLN A 141 19.85 -29.43 17.11
C GLN A 141 18.93 -28.52 17.94
N LEU A 142 17.84 -29.07 18.48
CA LEU A 142 16.81 -28.30 19.19
C LEU A 142 16.99 -28.26 20.72
N MET A 143 17.71 -29.22 21.32
CA MET A 143 17.94 -29.28 22.77
C MET A 143 19.42 -29.26 23.14
N VAL A 144 20.26 -30.10 22.53
CA VAL A 144 21.66 -30.28 22.94
C VAL A 144 22.52 -29.08 22.55
N VAL A 145 22.46 -28.63 21.29
CA VAL A 145 23.26 -27.50 20.81
C VAL A 145 22.91 -26.18 21.53
N PRO A 146 21.62 -25.82 21.74
CA PRO A 146 21.23 -24.66 22.55
C PRO A 146 21.77 -24.67 23.99
N SER A 147 22.02 -25.87 24.54
CA SER A 147 22.54 -26.03 25.91
C SER A 147 24.03 -25.70 26.02
N ARG A 148 24.78 -25.65 24.90
CA ARG A 148 26.23 -25.39 24.90
C ARG A 148 26.60 -23.94 25.21
N GLY A 149 25.70 -22.98 24.93
CA GLY A 149 25.97 -21.56 25.18
C GLY A 149 24.83 -20.64 24.77
N ARG A 150 24.83 -19.40 25.27
CA ARG A 150 23.75 -18.43 25.04
C ARG A 150 23.58 -18.06 23.56
N GLN A 151 24.66 -18.08 22.78
CA GLN A 151 24.65 -17.78 21.34
C GLN A 151 23.99 -18.87 20.48
N HIS A 152 23.95 -20.11 20.99
CA HIS A 152 23.37 -21.25 20.29
C HIS A 152 21.88 -21.44 20.57
N ARG A 153 21.33 -20.70 21.53
CA ARG A 153 19.90 -20.71 21.85
C ARG A 153 19.07 -20.27 20.66
N LEU A 154 17.85 -20.80 20.59
CA LEU A 154 16.89 -20.47 19.55
C LEU A 154 16.31 -19.07 19.81
N ALA A 155 16.37 -18.21 18.80
CA ALA A 155 15.69 -16.92 18.79
C ALA A 155 14.29 -17.07 18.19
N ALA A 156 14.19 -17.78 17.06
CA ALA A 156 12.93 -18.14 16.41
C ALA A 156 13.11 -19.44 15.61
N ALA A 157 12.05 -20.21 15.43
CA ALA A 157 12.05 -21.39 14.58
C ALA A 157 10.69 -21.57 13.92
N CYS A 158 10.66 -22.16 12.72
CA CYS A 158 9.41 -22.44 12.03
C CYS A 158 9.47 -23.70 11.17
N LEU A 159 8.31 -24.32 10.98
CA LEU A 159 8.13 -25.41 10.02
C LEU A 159 7.62 -24.84 8.69
N HIS A 160 8.19 -25.31 7.59
CA HIS A 160 7.80 -24.95 6.23
C HIS A 160 7.36 -26.20 5.48
N ARG A 161 6.09 -26.21 5.04
CA ARG A 161 5.57 -27.25 4.15
C ARG A 161 5.79 -26.82 2.70
N ASP A 162 6.56 -27.59 1.95
CA ASP A 162 6.77 -27.32 0.53
C ASP A 162 5.57 -27.85 -0.28
N GLU A 163 4.55 -27.01 -0.42
CA GLU A 163 3.38 -27.31 -1.24
C GLU A 163 3.70 -27.26 -2.73
N THR A 164 4.73 -26.51 -3.12
CA THR A 164 5.04 -26.24 -4.54
C THR A 164 6.02 -27.26 -5.10
N GLY A 165 6.80 -27.93 -4.26
CA GLY A 165 7.90 -28.83 -4.62
C GLY A 165 9.17 -28.08 -5.03
N TRP A 166 9.19 -26.75 -4.89
CA TRP A 166 10.29 -25.92 -5.35
C TRP A 166 11.53 -26.09 -4.47
N MET A 167 11.36 -26.17 -3.15
CA MET A 167 12.47 -26.40 -2.22
C MET A 167 13.06 -27.78 -2.42
N THR A 168 12.22 -28.81 -2.54
CA THR A 168 12.68 -30.18 -2.79
C THR A 168 13.48 -30.27 -4.08
N ALA A 169 13.03 -29.63 -5.16
CA ALA A 169 13.78 -29.57 -6.42
C ALA A 169 15.09 -28.78 -6.30
N ALA A 170 15.08 -27.65 -5.58
CA ALA A 170 16.27 -26.80 -5.40
C ALA A 170 17.34 -27.42 -4.49
N THR A 171 16.97 -28.42 -3.69
CA THR A 171 17.83 -29.02 -2.66
C THR A 171 18.14 -30.49 -2.93
N ALA A 172 17.58 -31.05 -4.01
CA ALA A 172 17.87 -32.39 -4.48
C ALA A 172 19.36 -32.57 -4.81
N THR A 173 19.97 -33.60 -4.24
CA THR A 173 21.31 -34.06 -4.65
C THR A 173 21.24 -34.94 -5.89
N ALA A 174 22.35 -35.04 -6.63
CA ALA A 174 22.46 -35.97 -7.77
C ALA A 174 22.09 -37.43 -7.41
N ALA A 175 22.32 -37.85 -6.17
CA ALA A 175 21.92 -39.17 -5.66
C ALA A 175 20.40 -39.30 -5.45
N ALA A 176 19.72 -38.28 -4.90
CA ALA A 176 18.26 -38.29 -4.72
C ALA A 176 17.51 -38.15 -6.05
N ALA A 177 18.09 -37.44 -7.02
CA ALA A 177 17.57 -37.35 -8.38
C ALA A 177 17.69 -38.70 -9.15
N ALA A 178 18.68 -39.54 -8.82
CA ALA A 178 18.85 -40.86 -9.41
C ALA A 178 17.83 -41.88 -8.86
N GLU A 179 17.56 -41.88 -7.54
CA GLU A 179 16.52 -42.72 -6.95
C GLU A 179 15.10 -42.33 -7.41
N ALA A 180 14.83 -41.04 -7.62
CA ALA A 180 13.55 -40.57 -8.17
C ALA A 180 13.33 -40.98 -9.64
N ALA A 181 14.40 -41.19 -10.40
CA ALA A 181 14.32 -41.67 -11.78
C ALA A 181 14.07 -43.20 -11.87
N ASP A 182 14.48 -43.97 -10.85
CA ASP A 182 14.30 -45.43 -10.78
C ASP A 182 12.90 -45.83 -10.28
N ALA A 183 12.19 -44.92 -9.62
CA ALA A 183 10.82 -45.12 -9.13
C ALA A 183 9.70 -44.85 -10.17
N GLY A 184 10.05 -44.59 -11.43
CA GLY A 184 9.13 -44.11 -12.47
C GLY A 184 8.63 -45.16 -13.46
N ASP A 185 7.84 -46.15 -13.03
CA ASP A 185 6.91 -46.88 -13.92
C ASP A 185 5.79 -47.59 -13.12
N VAL A 186 4.63 -46.95 -12.95
CA VAL A 186 3.24 -47.52 -12.98
C VAL A 186 2.25 -46.33 -13.00
N GLY A 187 1.25 -46.37 -13.90
CA GLY A 187 0.43 -45.23 -14.33
C GLY A 187 -0.87 -44.89 -13.58
N SER A 188 -1.53 -43.86 -14.14
CA SER A 188 -2.84 -43.21 -13.86
C SER A 188 -2.83 -41.94 -12.97
N PRO A 189 -3.26 -40.76 -13.51
CA PRO A 189 -3.37 -39.51 -12.78
C PRO A 189 -4.73 -39.43 -12.07
N GLY A 190 -4.81 -39.99 -10.87
CA GLY A 190 -6.01 -39.91 -10.05
C GLY A 190 -5.79 -40.62 -8.73
N ALA A 191 -5.61 -39.83 -7.66
CA ALA A 191 -5.34 -40.25 -6.28
C ALA A 191 -3.90 -40.73 -6.00
N SER A 192 -2.97 -39.77 -5.84
CA SER A 192 -1.72 -39.99 -5.12
C SER A 192 -1.65 -39.00 -3.96
N GLY A 193 -1.67 -39.49 -2.71
CA GLY A 193 -1.43 -38.66 -1.53
C GLY A 193 -0.08 -37.96 -1.67
N SER A 194 -0.09 -36.64 -1.85
CA SER A 194 1.11 -35.85 -2.08
C SER A 194 1.93 -35.79 -0.80
N SER A 195 3.02 -36.55 -0.72
CA SER A 195 4.01 -36.41 0.35
C SER A 195 4.72 -35.05 0.21
N CYS A 196 4.14 -33.99 0.77
CA CYS A 196 4.79 -32.69 0.85
C CYS A 196 6.06 -32.82 1.71
N SER A 197 7.21 -32.41 1.20
CA SER A 197 8.44 -32.33 1.99
C SER A 197 8.32 -31.19 3.00
N ILE A 198 8.80 -31.41 4.22
CA ILE A 198 8.76 -30.42 5.30
C ILE A 198 10.19 -30.04 5.68
N PHE A 199 10.41 -28.75 5.86
CA PHE A 199 11.70 -28.18 6.25
C PHE A 199 11.58 -27.48 7.60
N LEU A 200 12.60 -27.69 8.44
CA LEU A 200 12.73 -27.02 9.74
C LEU A 200 13.71 -25.87 9.61
N TRP A 201 13.24 -24.65 9.88
CA TRP A 201 14.03 -23.44 9.88
C TRP A 201 14.33 -22.99 11.31
N ILE A 202 15.59 -22.68 11.58
CA ILE A 202 16.08 -22.28 12.90
C ILE A 202 16.86 -20.97 12.74
N CYS A 203 16.49 -19.97 13.52
CA CYS A 203 17.32 -18.78 13.74
C CYS A 203 17.86 -18.79 15.17
N ARG A 204 19.18 -18.77 15.31
CA ARG A 204 19.85 -18.70 16.62
C ARG A 204 19.96 -17.25 17.11
N THR A 205 20.23 -17.06 18.39
CA THR A 205 20.46 -15.74 19.02
C THR A 205 21.70 -15.03 18.49
N SER A 206 22.65 -15.77 17.92
CA SER A 206 23.77 -15.22 17.13
C SER A 206 23.33 -14.58 15.80
N GLY A 207 22.10 -14.80 15.36
CA GLY A 207 21.58 -14.35 14.07
C GLY A 207 21.90 -15.29 12.90
N ARG A 208 22.43 -16.49 13.17
CA ARG A 208 22.62 -17.56 12.19
C ARG A 208 21.27 -18.21 11.85
N LEU A 209 21.00 -18.33 10.56
CA LEU A 209 19.85 -19.02 9.99
C LEU A 209 20.29 -20.39 9.48
N GLU A 210 19.55 -21.44 9.83
CA GLU A 210 19.77 -22.83 9.45
C GLU A 210 18.46 -23.45 8.94
N CYS A 211 18.55 -24.35 7.96
CA CYS A 211 17.44 -25.10 7.38
C CYS A 211 17.78 -26.58 7.30
N TYR A 212 16.89 -27.43 7.81
CA TYR A 212 17.03 -28.88 7.84
C TYR A 212 15.88 -29.56 7.09
N SER A 213 16.16 -30.64 6.35
CA SER A 213 15.11 -31.45 5.70
C SER A 213 14.61 -32.54 6.65
N LEU A 214 13.29 -32.57 6.91
CA LEU A 214 12.66 -33.62 7.69
C LEU A 214 12.24 -34.81 6.79
N PRO A 215 12.27 -36.06 7.30
CA PRO A 215 12.63 -36.47 8.66
C PRO A 215 14.15 -36.60 8.92
N THR A 216 14.97 -36.60 7.86
CA THR A 216 16.41 -36.91 7.91
C THR A 216 17.27 -35.98 8.77
N MET A 217 16.76 -34.79 9.12
CA MET A 217 17.50 -33.71 9.80
C MET A 217 18.82 -33.34 9.11
N ARG A 218 18.90 -33.50 7.80
CA ARG A 218 20.07 -33.09 7.01
C ARG A 218 20.09 -31.57 6.86
N LEU A 219 21.24 -30.94 7.10
CA LEU A 219 21.43 -29.51 6.85
C LEU A 219 21.40 -29.22 5.34
N VAL A 220 20.49 -28.35 4.94
CA VAL A 220 20.24 -27.96 3.54
C VAL A 220 20.74 -26.54 3.25
N PHE A 221 20.56 -25.63 4.21
CA PHE A 221 20.98 -24.25 4.07
C PHE A 221 21.45 -23.67 5.40
N HIS A 222 22.52 -22.86 5.39
CA HIS A 222 22.90 -22.03 6.53
C HIS A 222 23.48 -20.69 6.07
N SER A 223 23.20 -19.62 6.83
CA SER A 223 23.72 -18.29 6.55
C SER A 223 23.78 -17.41 7.81
N SER A 224 24.85 -16.63 7.97
CA SER A 224 24.95 -15.57 8.99
C SER A 224 24.48 -14.20 8.48
N GLY A 225 24.15 -14.08 7.19
CA GLY A 225 23.81 -12.81 6.55
C GLY A 225 22.51 -12.17 7.05
N LEU A 226 21.66 -12.93 7.75
CA LEU A 226 20.41 -12.40 8.34
C LEU A 226 20.71 -11.39 9.46
N ALA A 227 21.76 -11.62 10.25
CA ALA A 227 22.21 -10.72 11.30
C ALA A 227 22.59 -9.33 10.76
N ALA A 228 23.22 -9.30 9.58
CA ALA A 228 23.64 -8.08 8.89
C ALA A 228 22.53 -7.45 8.02
N ALA A 229 21.36 -8.09 7.91
CA ALA A 229 20.32 -7.76 6.93
C ALA A 229 20.87 -7.66 5.49
N ALA A 230 21.73 -8.62 5.12
CA ALA A 230 22.37 -8.66 3.80
C ALA A 230 21.33 -8.65 2.68
N GLU A 231 21.68 -8.08 1.52
CA GLU A 231 20.78 -8.06 0.35
C GLU A 231 20.52 -9.45 -0.22
N VAL A 232 21.52 -10.34 -0.14
CA VAL A 232 21.43 -11.73 -0.60
C VAL A 232 21.99 -12.65 0.48
N LEU A 233 21.18 -13.60 0.94
CA LEU A 233 21.63 -14.69 1.82
C LEU A 233 22.13 -15.83 0.94
N LYS A 234 23.41 -16.15 1.09
CA LYS A 234 24.07 -17.27 0.41
C LYS A 234 24.34 -18.39 1.41
N MET A 235 24.46 -19.60 0.87
CA MET A 235 24.94 -20.76 1.63
C MET A 235 26.37 -20.51 2.09
N GLY A 236 26.62 -20.62 3.40
CA GLY A 236 27.97 -20.56 3.95
C GLY A 236 28.80 -21.80 3.59
N PRO A 237 30.14 -21.73 3.68
CA PRO A 237 30.98 -22.90 3.50
C PRO A 237 30.78 -23.90 4.65
N LEU A 238 30.51 -25.16 4.32
CA LEU A 238 30.28 -26.23 5.30
C LEU A 238 31.47 -26.44 6.25
N ALA A 239 32.71 -26.20 5.81
CA ALA A 239 33.90 -26.32 6.67
C ALA A 239 33.94 -25.27 7.80
N MET A 240 33.30 -24.12 7.62
CA MET A 240 33.14 -23.14 8.70
C MET A 240 32.03 -23.55 9.68
N TYR A 241 31.10 -24.42 9.27
CA TYR A 241 29.95 -24.81 10.08
C TYR A 241 30.37 -25.41 11.43
N ASP A 242 31.33 -26.34 11.39
CA ASP A 242 31.83 -27.06 12.57
C ASP A 242 32.79 -26.22 13.43
N ILE A 243 33.57 -25.33 12.81
CA ILE A 243 34.55 -24.49 13.51
C ILE A 243 33.83 -23.43 14.36
N TYR A 244 32.76 -22.82 13.83
CA TYR A 244 31.96 -21.84 14.57
C TYR A 244 31.20 -22.47 15.76
N ASP A 245 30.79 -23.74 15.65
CA ASP A 245 30.13 -24.46 16.75
C ASP A 245 31.10 -24.93 17.84
N LEU A 246 32.40 -25.04 17.55
CA LEU A 246 33.43 -25.41 18.53
C LEU A 246 34.05 -24.21 19.26
N PHE A 247 34.30 -23.10 18.56
CA PHE A 247 35.13 -22.00 19.09
C PHE A 247 34.38 -20.69 19.35
N GLY A 248 33.08 -20.61 19.03
CA GLY A 248 32.40 -19.32 18.93
C GLY A 248 33.06 -18.45 17.84
N SER A 249 32.56 -17.24 17.63
CA SER A 249 33.08 -16.33 16.59
C SER A 249 34.52 -15.83 16.90
N GLY A 250 35.53 -16.66 16.67
CA GLY A 250 36.93 -16.27 16.62
C GLY A 250 37.30 -15.71 15.25
N GLY A 251 36.80 -14.52 14.91
CA GLY A 251 37.20 -13.76 13.72
C GLY A 251 38.06 -12.55 14.13
N SER A 252 39.32 -12.56 13.71
CA SER A 252 40.37 -11.57 13.98
C SER A 252 39.92 -10.10 13.85
N GLY A 253 40.00 -9.37 14.96
CA GLY A 253 39.92 -7.91 15.04
C GLY A 253 39.94 -7.48 16.51
N ASP A 254 41.02 -6.85 16.95
CA ASP A 254 41.16 -6.31 18.31
C ASP A 254 39.98 -5.38 18.67
N GLY A 255 39.19 -5.77 19.67
CA GLY A 255 38.04 -5.01 20.16
C GLY A 255 37.36 -5.72 21.33
N ASP A 256 37.60 -5.18 22.52
CA ASP A 256 37.06 -5.49 23.86
C ASP A 256 35.81 -6.40 23.95
N GLY A 257 35.94 -7.51 24.69
CA GLY A 257 34.99 -8.62 24.77
C GLY A 257 33.73 -8.36 25.61
N SER A 258 32.72 -7.70 25.03
CA SER A 258 31.40 -7.55 25.68
C SER A 258 30.15 -7.61 24.78
N GLY A 259 30.27 -7.99 23.50
CA GLY A 259 29.13 -7.98 22.55
C GLY A 259 28.97 -9.25 21.71
N GLU A 260 28.43 -10.32 22.30
CA GLU A 260 28.39 -11.65 21.67
C GLU A 260 27.00 -12.10 21.14
N GLY A 261 26.08 -11.16 20.88
CA GLY A 261 24.73 -11.46 20.36
C GLY A 261 24.26 -10.49 19.28
N MET A 262 23.30 -10.91 18.45
CA MET A 262 22.68 -10.03 17.45
C MET A 262 22.06 -8.81 18.17
N GLU A 263 22.46 -7.58 17.80
CA GLU A 263 22.01 -6.33 18.47
C GLU A 263 20.48 -6.17 18.53
N ASP A 264 19.80 -6.66 17.49
CA ASP A 264 18.34 -6.71 17.40
C ASP A 264 17.93 -8.12 16.94
N PRO A 265 17.63 -9.05 17.88
CA PRO A 265 17.40 -10.44 17.58
C PRO A 265 16.08 -10.67 16.84
N VAL A 266 16.01 -11.76 16.07
CA VAL A 266 14.77 -12.20 15.42
C VAL A 266 13.81 -12.71 16.49
N SER A 267 12.62 -12.11 16.54
CA SER A 267 11.57 -12.47 17.49
C SER A 267 10.59 -13.48 16.93
N GLU A 268 10.37 -13.50 15.61
CA GLU A 268 9.47 -14.44 14.95
C GLU A 268 9.95 -14.65 13.50
N LEU A 269 9.83 -15.90 13.02
CA LEU A 269 10.30 -16.34 11.70
C LEU A 269 9.20 -17.16 11.04
N ARG A 270 8.96 -16.95 9.74
CA ARG A 270 8.02 -17.72 8.92
C ARG A 270 8.65 -17.97 7.54
N VAL A 271 8.48 -19.17 7.00
CA VAL A 271 8.83 -19.49 5.61
C VAL A 271 7.63 -20.13 4.97
N GLU A 272 7.11 -19.50 3.92
CA GLU A 272 5.85 -19.90 3.29
C GLU A 272 6.01 -19.92 1.77
N SER A 273 5.37 -20.90 1.14
CA SER A 273 5.10 -20.92 -0.30
C SER A 273 3.59 -20.93 -0.48
N PHE A 274 3.12 -20.31 -1.57
CA PHE A 274 1.70 -20.18 -1.86
C PHE A 274 1.42 -20.78 -3.23
N ARG A 275 0.53 -21.77 -3.26
CA ARG A 275 0.07 -22.41 -4.50
C ARG A 275 -1.40 -22.05 -4.76
N SER A 276 -1.71 -21.68 -6.00
CA SER A 276 -3.10 -21.38 -6.37
C SER A 276 -3.92 -22.67 -6.46
N GLY A 277 -4.94 -22.79 -5.60
CA GLY A 277 -5.91 -23.89 -5.65
C GLY A 277 -6.98 -23.73 -6.74
N VAL A 278 -7.01 -22.61 -7.45
CA VAL A 278 -7.98 -22.33 -8.53
C VAL A 278 -7.21 -21.71 -9.69
N ALA A 279 -7.62 -21.98 -10.94
CA ALA A 279 -7.06 -21.42 -12.18
C ALA A 279 -7.18 -19.88 -12.24
N SER A 280 -6.48 -19.19 -11.35
CA SER A 280 -6.20 -17.77 -11.40
C SER A 280 -5.29 -17.52 -12.59
N SER A 281 -5.63 -16.53 -13.41
CA SER A 281 -4.77 -16.06 -14.51
C SER A 281 -3.46 -15.43 -14.02
N VAL A 282 -3.28 -15.28 -12.70
CA VAL A 282 -2.11 -14.68 -12.06
C VAL A 282 -1.37 -15.78 -11.27
N PRO A 283 -0.09 -16.05 -11.56
CA PRO A 283 0.69 -17.01 -10.80
C PRO A 283 0.93 -16.50 -9.37
N ASP A 284 0.68 -17.35 -8.38
CA ASP A 284 0.92 -17.06 -6.97
C ASP A 284 2.43 -17.07 -6.64
N CYS A 285 2.77 -16.86 -5.37
CA CYS A 285 4.16 -16.91 -4.92
C CYS A 285 4.63 -18.37 -4.70
N GLU A 286 4.93 -19.06 -5.80
CA GLU A 286 5.36 -20.46 -5.77
C GLU A 286 6.75 -20.65 -5.13
N ARG A 287 7.59 -19.61 -5.20
CA ARG A 287 8.91 -19.59 -4.58
C ARG A 287 8.75 -19.30 -3.07
N PRO A 288 9.43 -20.06 -2.20
CA PRO A 288 9.42 -19.80 -0.76
C PRO A 288 9.85 -18.38 -0.43
N VAL A 289 9.11 -17.76 0.50
CA VAL A 289 9.43 -16.44 1.05
C VAL A 289 9.69 -16.59 2.53
N LEU A 290 10.88 -16.19 2.96
CA LEU A 290 11.31 -16.09 4.34
C LEU A 290 10.94 -14.71 4.86
N VAL A 291 10.13 -14.63 5.91
CA VAL A 291 9.74 -13.40 6.60
C VAL A 291 10.19 -13.48 8.05
N ALA A 292 11.00 -12.51 8.48
CA ALA A 292 11.52 -12.40 9.83
C ALA A 292 11.12 -11.06 10.45
N LEU A 293 10.63 -11.10 11.68
CA LEU A 293 10.29 -9.93 12.48
C LEU A 293 11.29 -9.80 13.62
N THR A 294 12.00 -8.68 13.71
CA THR A 294 12.97 -8.45 14.78
C THR A 294 12.30 -7.95 16.06
N ALA A 295 13.02 -7.97 17.19
CA ALA A 295 12.53 -7.49 18.47
C ALA A 295 12.17 -5.99 18.43
N SER A 296 12.87 -5.18 17.62
CA SER A 296 12.54 -3.78 17.36
C SER A 296 11.31 -3.57 16.47
N GLY A 297 10.73 -4.63 15.91
CA GLY A 297 9.59 -4.59 15.01
C GLY A 297 9.95 -4.33 13.55
N ALA A 298 11.24 -4.43 13.17
CA ALA A 298 11.68 -4.34 11.78
C ALA A 298 11.32 -5.62 11.02
N LEU A 299 10.80 -5.44 9.80
CA LEU A 299 10.42 -6.54 8.91
C LEU A 299 11.51 -6.80 7.89
N LEU A 300 12.02 -8.04 7.86
CA LEU A 300 12.94 -8.53 6.85
C LEU A 300 12.24 -9.62 6.04
N ALA A 301 12.17 -9.46 4.73
CA ALA A 301 11.60 -10.46 3.84
C ALA A 301 12.57 -10.82 2.73
N TYR A 302 12.63 -12.10 2.40
CA TYR A 302 13.52 -12.63 1.39
C TYR A 302 12.83 -13.68 0.53
N GLN A 303 13.07 -13.62 -0.78
CA GLN A 303 12.55 -14.59 -1.73
C GLN A 303 13.65 -15.57 -2.15
N ALA A 304 13.32 -16.86 -2.13
CA ALA A 304 14.20 -17.91 -2.60
C ALA A 304 14.42 -17.82 -4.12
N PHE A 305 15.65 -18.07 -4.56
CA PHE A 305 16.00 -18.25 -5.96
C PHE A 305 17.16 -19.24 -6.09
N ASN A 306 17.26 -19.88 -7.26
CA ASN A 306 18.37 -20.75 -7.60
C ASN A 306 19.38 -19.97 -8.46
N PRO A 307 20.58 -19.66 -7.97
CA PRO A 307 21.61 -18.93 -8.70
C PRO A 307 22.17 -19.73 -9.89
N MET A 308 21.98 -21.05 -9.92
CA MET A 308 22.50 -21.95 -10.96
C MET A 308 21.46 -22.30 -12.03
N ALA A 309 20.17 -21.96 -11.84
CA ALA A 309 19.09 -22.29 -12.77
C ALA A 309 19.04 -21.42 -14.04
N GLY A 310 19.96 -20.47 -14.22
CA GLY A 310 20.01 -19.60 -15.39
C GLY A 310 20.88 -20.17 -16.52
N GLY A 311 20.28 -20.65 -17.61
CA GLY A 311 21.00 -20.86 -18.86
C GLY A 311 21.66 -19.57 -19.36
N ALA A 312 22.88 -19.70 -19.92
CA ALA A 312 23.79 -18.80 -20.66
C ALA A 312 23.61 -17.24 -20.72
N GLY A 313 22.49 -16.63 -20.37
CA GLY A 313 22.18 -15.20 -20.56
C GLY A 313 22.34 -14.27 -19.34
N LEU A 314 22.74 -14.77 -18.16
CA LEU A 314 22.90 -13.95 -16.93
C LEU A 314 24.36 -13.91 -16.42
N LEU A 315 25.30 -13.64 -17.33
CA LEU A 315 26.73 -13.51 -17.02
C LEU A 315 27.11 -12.43 -15.97
N PRO A 316 26.41 -11.28 -15.80
CA PRO A 316 26.84 -10.24 -14.85
C PRO A 316 26.63 -10.62 -13.38
N LEU A 317 25.55 -11.33 -13.05
CA LEU A 317 25.29 -11.84 -11.69
C LEU A 317 26.30 -12.92 -11.30
N ARG A 318 26.80 -13.66 -12.28
CA ARG A 318 27.80 -14.72 -12.10
C ARG A 318 29.14 -14.14 -11.62
N GLN A 319 29.55 -12.97 -12.12
CA GLN A 319 30.82 -12.34 -11.73
C GLN A 319 30.78 -11.70 -10.35
N HIS A 320 29.67 -11.04 -9.98
CA HIS A 320 29.57 -10.38 -8.67
C HIS A 320 29.41 -11.39 -7.50
N LEU A 321 28.85 -12.57 -7.78
CA LEU A 321 28.80 -13.67 -6.81
C LEU A 321 30.17 -14.32 -6.56
N LEU A 322 31.09 -14.25 -7.54
CA LEU A 322 32.42 -14.85 -7.49
C LEU A 322 33.53 -13.87 -7.02
N SER A 323 33.26 -12.56 -7.01
CA SER A 323 34.28 -11.53 -6.75
C SER A 323 34.60 -11.26 -5.27
N GLU A 324 33.79 -11.75 -4.33
CA GLU A 324 34.11 -11.67 -2.90
C GLU A 324 34.69 -12.99 -2.39
N GLY A 325 36.02 -13.08 -2.42
CA GLY A 325 36.82 -13.96 -1.56
C GLY A 325 37.08 -15.41 -2.01
N LEU A 326 36.51 -15.90 -3.12
CA LEU A 326 36.55 -17.34 -3.44
C LEU A 326 37.45 -17.75 -4.62
N VAL A 327 38.42 -16.93 -5.03
CA VAL A 327 39.36 -17.32 -6.11
C VAL A 327 40.34 -18.41 -5.65
N ALA A 328 40.63 -18.52 -4.34
CA ALA A 328 41.56 -19.53 -3.83
C ALA A 328 40.91 -20.91 -3.56
N ALA A 329 39.65 -20.96 -3.08
CA ALA A 329 39.01 -22.21 -2.70
C ALA A 329 38.39 -22.99 -3.88
N VAL A 330 37.89 -22.28 -4.91
CA VAL A 330 37.35 -22.92 -6.13
C VAL A 330 38.47 -23.48 -7.01
N ALA A 331 39.63 -22.82 -7.04
CA ALA A 331 40.81 -23.31 -7.75
C ALA A 331 41.38 -24.60 -7.13
N ALA A 332 41.29 -24.74 -5.79
CA ALA A 332 41.73 -25.95 -5.09
C ALA A 332 40.76 -27.14 -5.25
N ALA A 333 39.46 -26.89 -5.44
CA ALA A 333 38.47 -27.94 -5.69
C ALA A 333 38.47 -28.44 -7.15
N ALA A 334 39.07 -27.69 -8.08
CA ALA A 334 39.06 -28.00 -9.52
C ALA A 334 40.11 -29.06 -9.94
N THR A 335 41.01 -29.50 -9.06
CA THR A 335 42.05 -30.49 -9.40
C THR A 335 41.66 -31.95 -9.14
N HIS A 336 40.46 -32.23 -8.61
CA HIS A 336 39.95 -33.59 -8.48
C HIS A 336 38.49 -33.72 -8.96
N GLY A 337 38.32 -34.25 -10.19
CA GLY A 337 37.12 -34.97 -10.61
C GLY A 337 35.86 -34.14 -10.91
N SER A 338 35.20 -34.50 -11.99
CA SER A 338 33.88 -33.99 -12.40
C SER A 338 32.82 -34.18 -11.29
N MET A 339 32.59 -33.16 -10.47
CA MET A 339 31.37 -33.02 -9.67
C MET A 339 30.49 -31.95 -10.34
N GLY A 340 29.36 -32.38 -10.90
CA GLY A 340 28.33 -31.46 -11.36
C GLY A 340 27.95 -30.49 -10.24
N ALA A 341 27.96 -29.18 -10.55
CA ALA A 341 27.71 -28.14 -9.57
C ALA A 341 26.31 -28.32 -8.95
N ALA A 342 26.27 -28.70 -7.68
CA ALA A 342 25.02 -28.91 -6.96
C ALA A 342 24.16 -27.63 -7.00
N PRO A 343 22.82 -27.76 -7.12
CA PRO A 343 21.94 -26.61 -7.01
C PRO A 343 22.14 -25.96 -5.63
N GLN A 344 22.36 -24.64 -5.62
CA GLN A 344 22.56 -23.89 -4.39
C GLN A 344 21.30 -23.08 -4.08
N LEU A 345 20.81 -23.13 -2.85
CA LEU A 345 19.71 -22.28 -2.41
C LEU A 345 20.26 -20.89 -2.05
N ALA A 346 19.62 -19.83 -2.53
CA ALA A 346 19.92 -18.46 -2.13
C ALA A 346 18.64 -17.66 -1.95
N PHE A 347 18.72 -16.58 -1.15
CA PHE A 347 17.57 -15.74 -0.84
C PHE A 347 17.89 -14.28 -1.14
N ARG A 348 17.02 -13.59 -1.87
CA ARG A 348 17.17 -12.16 -2.19
C ARG A 348 16.19 -11.34 -1.37
N ARG A 349 16.66 -10.24 -0.78
CA ARG A 349 15.84 -9.32 -0.01
C ARG A 349 14.74 -8.70 -0.88
N LEU A 350 13.51 -8.76 -0.38
CA LEU A 350 12.34 -8.16 -1.01
C LEU A 350 12.17 -6.71 -0.56
N PRO A 351 11.88 -5.77 -1.47
CA PRO A 351 11.63 -4.37 -1.13
C PRO A 351 10.19 -4.20 -0.61
N LEU A 352 9.90 -4.74 0.57
CA LEU A 352 8.62 -4.55 1.24
C LEU A 352 8.60 -3.24 2.02
N ASP A 353 7.40 -2.67 2.20
CA ASP A 353 7.20 -1.47 3.00
C ASP A 353 7.42 -1.76 4.49
N ALA A 354 8.63 -1.45 4.96
CA ALA A 354 9.03 -1.57 6.36
C ALA A 354 8.70 -0.31 7.20
N LEU A 355 8.26 0.78 6.57
CA LEU A 355 8.04 2.07 7.24
C LEU A 355 6.58 2.24 7.66
N SER A 356 5.63 1.74 6.88
CA SER A 356 4.20 1.77 7.24
C SER A 356 3.83 0.82 8.39
N HIS A 357 4.64 -0.20 8.65
CA HIS A 357 4.43 -1.15 9.74
C HIS A 357 5.07 -0.69 11.04
N GLU A 358 4.40 -0.97 12.16
CA GLU A 358 4.95 -0.86 13.51
C GLU A 358 4.37 -1.98 14.38
N ALA A 359 5.23 -2.95 14.65
CA ALA A 359 5.00 -3.91 15.72
C ALA A 359 5.26 -3.20 17.05
N SER A 360 4.36 -3.32 18.03
CA SER A 360 4.68 -2.91 19.39
C SER A 360 5.87 -3.75 19.87
N ALA A 361 6.76 -3.14 20.66
CA ALA A 361 7.64 -3.90 21.54
C ALA A 361 6.76 -4.88 22.34
N PRO A 362 7.23 -6.10 22.66
CA PRO A 362 6.53 -6.96 23.60
C PRO A 362 6.28 -6.12 24.86
N VAL A 363 5.01 -5.98 25.25
CA VAL A 363 4.63 -5.24 26.45
C VAL A 363 5.33 -5.93 27.64
N GLY A 364 6.43 -5.34 28.12
CA GLY A 364 7.29 -5.93 29.15
C GLY A 364 8.79 -5.72 28.94
N GLY A 365 9.21 -4.50 28.62
CA GLY A 365 10.63 -4.11 28.58
C GLY A 365 11.07 -3.44 29.88
N THR A 366 11.18 -4.21 30.96
CA THR A 366 12.12 -3.91 32.06
C THR A 366 12.98 -5.15 32.29
N ALA A 367 14.30 -4.97 32.27
CA ALA A 367 15.24 -5.99 32.70
C ALA A 367 14.85 -6.50 34.10
N ALA A 368 14.81 -7.82 34.26
CA ALA A 368 14.28 -8.59 35.40
C ALA A 368 12.76 -8.90 35.33
N GLY A 369 12.45 -10.14 34.94
CA GLY A 369 11.11 -10.74 35.04
C GLY A 369 10.54 -11.20 33.71
N GLY A 370 10.73 -12.49 33.37
CA GLY A 370 10.21 -13.09 32.15
C GLY A 370 8.68 -12.99 32.07
N THR A 371 8.15 -12.28 31.07
CA THR A 371 6.73 -12.28 30.74
C THR A 371 6.54 -12.36 29.23
N VAL A 372 5.94 -13.46 28.77
CA VAL A 372 5.75 -13.85 27.36
C VAL A 372 4.64 -13.00 26.72
N GLY A 373 4.90 -12.45 25.52
CA GLY A 373 3.84 -11.89 24.67
C GLY A 373 2.95 -13.04 24.19
N LEU A 374 1.63 -12.94 24.40
CA LEU A 374 0.69 -14.02 24.08
C LEU A 374 0.48 -14.13 22.56
N GLY A 375 1.08 -15.15 21.94
CA GLY A 375 0.75 -15.62 20.59
C GLY A 375 1.60 -15.06 19.44
N PRO A 376 1.58 -15.74 18.27
CA PRO A 376 2.32 -15.31 17.07
C PRO A 376 1.73 -14.02 16.49
N ARG A 377 2.60 -13.11 16.03
CA ARG A 377 2.17 -11.86 15.36
C ARG A 377 2.03 -12.06 13.85
N MET A 378 2.73 -13.03 13.28
CA MET A 378 2.61 -13.39 11.86
C MET A 378 1.67 -14.57 11.70
N VAL A 379 0.52 -14.32 11.07
CA VAL A 379 -0.53 -15.31 10.82
C VAL A 379 -0.61 -15.58 9.32
N ARG A 380 -0.42 -16.84 8.93
CA ARG A 380 -0.69 -17.30 7.57
C ARG A 380 -2.20 -17.31 7.33
N PHE A 381 -2.63 -16.83 6.17
CA PHE A 381 -3.99 -16.98 5.70
C PHE A 381 -4.02 -17.56 4.30
N ASP A 382 -5.03 -18.40 4.06
CA ASP A 382 -5.29 -19.01 2.78
C ASP A 382 -6.77 -18.82 2.42
N HIS A 383 -7.07 -18.80 1.13
CA HIS A 383 -8.44 -18.80 0.61
C HIS A 383 -9.33 -17.61 1.01
N LEU A 384 -8.78 -16.44 1.31
CA LEU A 384 -9.60 -15.23 1.49
C LEU A 384 -10.15 -14.75 0.15
N ALA A 385 -11.47 -14.60 0.06
CA ALA A 385 -12.11 -14.07 -1.14
C ALA A 385 -13.32 -13.21 -0.76
N TYR A 386 -13.66 -12.25 -1.61
CA TYR A 386 -14.95 -11.56 -1.48
C TYR A 386 -16.07 -12.46 -1.99
N THR A 387 -17.28 -12.23 -1.49
CA THR A 387 -18.50 -12.86 -2.00
C THR A 387 -19.38 -11.79 -2.62
N ASP A 388 -19.86 -12.03 -3.85
CA ASP A 388 -20.79 -11.11 -4.49
C ASP A 388 -22.21 -11.37 -3.94
N PRO A 389 -22.83 -10.42 -3.23
CA PRO A 389 -24.17 -10.63 -2.68
C PRO A 389 -25.23 -10.78 -3.78
N SER A 390 -24.99 -10.26 -5.00
CA SER A 390 -25.94 -10.32 -6.11
C SER A 390 -25.84 -11.62 -6.92
N ALA A 391 -24.63 -12.13 -7.14
CA ALA A 391 -24.38 -13.30 -7.97
C ALA A 391 -24.12 -14.58 -7.15
N LYS A 392 -23.96 -14.48 -5.82
CA LYS A 392 -23.48 -15.56 -4.93
C LYS A 392 -22.20 -16.25 -5.43
N SER A 393 -21.43 -15.57 -6.26
CA SER A 393 -20.14 -16.04 -6.78
C SER A 393 -19.00 -15.50 -5.93
N HIS A 394 -17.94 -16.30 -5.80
CA HIS A 394 -16.73 -15.88 -5.10
C HIS A 394 -15.75 -15.20 -6.06
N GLY A 395 -15.04 -14.20 -5.54
CA GLY A 395 -13.90 -13.58 -6.22
C GLY A 395 -12.67 -14.49 -6.28
N PRO A 396 -11.54 -13.97 -6.79
CA PRO A 396 -10.26 -14.66 -6.68
C PRO A 396 -9.91 -14.89 -5.21
N SER A 397 -9.37 -16.08 -4.94
CA SER A 397 -8.86 -16.50 -3.63
C SER A 397 -7.45 -15.95 -3.43
N TYR A 398 -7.22 -15.29 -2.29
CA TYR A 398 -5.93 -14.75 -1.91
C TYR A 398 -5.34 -15.52 -0.72
N GLY A 399 -4.04 -15.79 -0.78
CA GLY A 399 -3.23 -16.29 0.33
C GLY A 399 -2.13 -15.29 0.70
N GLY A 400 -1.58 -15.41 1.90
CA GLY A 400 -0.54 -14.50 2.37
C GLY A 400 -0.25 -14.59 3.86
N ILE A 401 0.43 -13.56 4.37
CA ILE A 401 0.80 -13.41 5.78
C ILE A 401 0.23 -12.10 6.30
N PHE A 402 -0.48 -12.14 7.41
CA PHE A 402 -0.90 -10.96 8.16
C PHE A 402 0.04 -10.72 9.33
N ILE A 403 0.48 -9.47 9.52
CA ILE A 403 1.34 -9.06 10.63
C ILE A 403 0.53 -8.16 11.57
N ALA A 404 0.27 -8.66 12.78
CA ALA A 404 -0.40 -7.95 13.84
C ALA A 404 0.53 -6.95 14.55
N GLY A 405 -0.03 -5.87 15.11
CA GLY A 405 0.75 -4.81 15.72
C GLY A 405 -0.04 -3.51 15.90
N VAL A 406 0.68 -2.43 16.21
CA VAL A 406 0.12 -1.08 16.32
C VAL A 406 -0.33 -0.59 14.94
N ARG A 407 0.46 -0.89 13.90
CA ARG A 407 0.11 -0.66 12.50
C ARG A 407 0.17 -1.99 11.73
N PRO A 408 -0.96 -2.72 11.65
CA PRO A 408 -1.01 -4.03 11.02
C PRO A 408 -0.72 -3.97 9.51
N LEU A 409 -0.14 -5.05 8.98
CA LEU A 409 0.27 -5.17 7.59
C LEU A 409 -0.20 -6.50 6.98
N TRP A 410 -0.86 -6.43 5.83
CA TRP A 410 -1.16 -7.59 5.00
C TRP A 410 -0.05 -7.79 3.97
N LEU A 411 0.51 -9.00 3.88
CA LEU A 411 1.42 -9.41 2.82
C LEU A 411 0.71 -10.43 1.94
N VAL A 412 0.15 -9.98 0.83
CA VAL A 412 -0.64 -10.83 -0.08
C VAL A 412 0.29 -11.47 -1.12
N ALA A 413 0.23 -12.79 -1.25
CA ALA A 413 0.96 -13.51 -2.29
C ALA A 413 0.31 -13.25 -3.65
N SER A 414 1.08 -12.68 -4.58
CA SER A 414 0.60 -12.34 -5.93
C SER A 414 1.78 -12.14 -6.88
N ARG A 415 1.63 -12.56 -8.15
CA ARG A 415 2.59 -12.34 -9.25
C ARG A 415 4.01 -12.80 -8.89
N GLY A 416 4.11 -13.93 -8.19
CA GLY A 416 5.40 -14.46 -7.76
C GLY A 416 6.14 -13.64 -6.70
N SER A 417 5.46 -12.82 -5.88
CA SER A 417 6.06 -12.12 -4.73
C SER A 417 5.00 -11.83 -3.65
N LEU A 418 5.37 -11.10 -2.59
CA LEU A 418 4.46 -10.55 -1.60
C LEU A 418 4.17 -9.06 -1.88
N VAL A 419 2.90 -8.68 -1.81
CA VAL A 419 2.43 -7.31 -1.96
C VAL A 419 1.97 -6.77 -0.58
N PRO A 420 2.61 -5.71 -0.06
CA PRO A 420 2.26 -5.15 1.24
C PRO A 420 1.05 -4.21 1.16
N HIS A 421 0.04 -4.41 2.02
CA HIS A 421 -1.12 -3.55 2.20
C HIS A 421 -1.32 -3.20 3.67
N PRO A 422 -1.05 -1.96 4.11
CA PRO A 422 -1.24 -1.57 5.51
C PRO A 422 -2.72 -1.41 5.87
N MET A 423 -3.08 -1.71 7.12
CA MET A 423 -4.45 -1.63 7.62
C MET A 423 -4.55 -0.64 8.79
N PHE A 424 -5.00 0.58 8.53
CA PHE A 424 -5.05 1.65 9.55
C PHE A 424 -6.43 1.86 10.20
N VAL A 425 -7.52 1.47 9.52
CA VAL A 425 -8.90 1.81 9.92
C VAL A 425 -9.27 1.28 11.31
N GLU A 426 -8.73 0.13 11.71
CA GLU A 426 -8.99 -0.48 13.01
C GLU A 426 -8.00 -0.03 14.10
N GLY A 427 -6.89 0.62 13.72
CA GLY A 427 -5.76 0.89 14.62
C GLY A 427 -5.04 -0.40 15.00
N ALA A 428 -4.63 -0.51 16.27
CA ALA A 428 -3.86 -1.66 16.75
C ALA A 428 -4.70 -2.97 16.75
N VAL A 429 -4.22 -3.98 16.04
CA VAL A 429 -4.82 -5.33 15.96
C VAL A 429 -3.91 -6.29 16.71
N ALA A 430 -4.47 -7.03 17.67
CA ALA A 430 -3.73 -8.01 18.46
C ALA A 430 -3.50 -9.31 17.68
N SER A 431 -4.52 -9.78 16.96
CA SER A 431 -4.46 -10.98 16.14
C SER A 431 -5.52 -10.96 15.03
N LEU A 432 -5.27 -11.76 14.00
CA LEU A 432 -6.21 -12.06 12.92
C LEU A 432 -6.26 -13.57 12.76
N THR A 433 -7.43 -14.12 12.42
CA THR A 433 -7.56 -15.53 12.03
C THR A 433 -8.49 -15.66 10.82
N PRO A 434 -8.16 -16.51 9.83
CA PRO A 434 -9.11 -16.87 8.77
C PRO A 434 -10.41 -17.43 9.36
N PHE A 435 -11.55 -17.12 8.74
CA PHE A 435 -12.85 -17.57 9.22
C PHE A 435 -13.81 -17.81 8.05
N HIS A 436 -14.11 -19.08 7.81
CA HIS A 436 -15.08 -19.53 6.81
C HIS A 436 -16.27 -20.17 7.52
N ASN A 437 -17.43 -19.50 7.45
CA ASN A 437 -18.70 -19.97 7.98
C ASN A 437 -19.85 -19.70 6.98
N VAL A 438 -21.03 -20.29 7.18
CA VAL A 438 -22.24 -20.09 6.38
C VAL A 438 -22.63 -18.60 6.30
N ASN A 439 -22.56 -17.90 7.43
CA ASN A 439 -22.84 -16.46 7.52
C ASN A 439 -21.67 -15.57 7.11
N CYS A 440 -20.45 -16.12 7.09
CA CYS A 440 -19.26 -15.41 6.70
C CYS A 440 -18.38 -16.27 5.78
N PRO A 441 -18.78 -16.46 4.50
CA PRO A 441 -17.98 -17.23 3.56
C PRO A 441 -16.65 -16.54 3.24
N LEU A 442 -15.54 -17.27 3.50
CA LEU A 442 -14.16 -16.95 3.10
C LEU A 442 -13.68 -15.60 3.67
N GLY A 443 -14.16 -15.27 4.87
CA GLY A 443 -13.80 -14.07 5.61
C GLY A 443 -12.67 -14.31 6.62
N PHE A 444 -12.62 -13.42 7.59
CA PHE A 444 -11.63 -13.43 8.66
C PHE A 444 -12.17 -12.74 9.91
N ILE A 445 -11.58 -13.05 11.05
CA ILE A 445 -11.88 -12.41 12.33
C ILE A 445 -10.67 -11.59 12.76
N THR A 446 -10.91 -10.36 13.21
CA THR A 446 -9.87 -9.49 13.78
C THR A 446 -10.16 -9.18 15.25
N ALA A 447 -9.12 -9.27 16.08
CA ALA A 447 -9.15 -8.85 17.48
C ALA A 447 -8.56 -7.44 17.60
N CYS A 448 -9.44 -6.45 17.71
CA CYS A 448 -9.08 -5.04 17.76
C CYS A 448 -8.68 -4.66 19.20
N SER A 449 -7.37 -4.53 19.45
CA SER A 449 -6.82 -4.25 20.78
C SER A 449 -7.22 -2.85 21.27
N SER A 450 -7.22 -1.87 20.36
CA SER A 450 -7.57 -0.47 20.64
C SER A 450 -8.99 -0.27 21.19
N ARG A 451 -9.95 -1.12 20.77
CA ARG A 451 -11.38 -1.00 21.10
C ARG A 451 -11.90 -2.14 21.98
N GLY A 452 -11.09 -3.18 22.23
CA GLY A 452 -11.52 -4.38 22.93
C GLY A 452 -12.65 -5.13 22.21
N GLN A 453 -12.69 -5.09 20.88
CA GLN A 453 -13.76 -5.66 20.06
C GLN A 453 -13.25 -6.78 19.16
N LEU A 454 -14.05 -7.84 19.01
CA LEU A 454 -13.84 -8.89 18.02
C LEU A 454 -14.77 -8.64 16.83
N LYS A 455 -14.21 -8.58 15.63
CA LYS A 455 -14.96 -8.26 14.40
C LYS A 455 -14.88 -9.42 13.42
N VAL A 456 -16.05 -9.87 12.96
CA VAL A 456 -16.17 -10.81 11.84
C VAL A 456 -16.24 -9.99 10.56
N CYS A 457 -15.26 -10.17 9.68
CA CYS A 457 -15.03 -9.31 8.52
C CYS A 457 -14.99 -10.10 7.22
N GLN A 458 -15.38 -9.45 6.12
CA GLN A 458 -15.23 -9.95 4.77
C GLN A 458 -14.57 -8.89 3.89
N LEU A 459 -13.92 -9.35 2.82
CA LEU A 459 -13.42 -8.45 1.79
C LEU A 459 -14.59 -7.80 1.04
N PRO A 460 -14.56 -6.48 0.77
CA PRO A 460 -15.59 -5.82 -0.03
C PRO A 460 -15.70 -6.44 -1.43
N PRO A 461 -16.89 -6.41 -2.06
CA PRO A 461 -17.09 -7.02 -3.37
C PRO A 461 -16.21 -6.37 -4.45
N HIS A 462 -15.66 -7.22 -5.33
CA HIS A 462 -14.76 -6.83 -6.42
C HIS A 462 -13.43 -6.18 -5.99
N THR A 463 -13.03 -6.39 -4.74
CA THR A 463 -11.71 -5.98 -4.24
C THR A 463 -10.61 -6.78 -4.94
N ARG A 464 -9.57 -6.08 -5.39
CA ARG A 464 -8.34 -6.66 -5.92
C ARG A 464 -7.17 -6.34 -5.00
N LEU A 465 -6.52 -7.39 -4.51
CA LEU A 465 -5.34 -7.31 -3.65
C LEU A 465 -4.03 -7.61 -4.40
N ASP A 466 -4.12 -7.95 -5.70
CA ASP A 466 -2.98 -8.32 -6.55
C ASP A 466 -2.16 -7.11 -7.05
N THR A 467 -2.72 -5.91 -6.93
CA THR A 467 -2.10 -4.63 -7.32
C THR A 467 -1.34 -4.00 -6.16
N PRO A 468 -0.36 -3.11 -6.41
CA PRO A 468 0.40 -2.45 -5.32
C PRO A 468 -0.47 -1.69 -4.32
N TRP A 469 -1.64 -1.24 -4.75
CA TRP A 469 -2.67 -0.61 -3.92
C TRP A 469 -3.93 -1.45 -3.99
N VAL A 470 -4.69 -1.54 -2.91
CA VAL A 470 -6.01 -2.18 -2.94
C VAL A 470 -6.90 -1.42 -3.93
N SER A 471 -7.40 -2.10 -4.95
CA SER A 471 -8.14 -1.45 -6.03
C SER A 471 -9.46 -2.15 -6.33
N ARG A 472 -10.42 -1.38 -6.82
CA ARG A 472 -11.68 -1.89 -7.39
C ARG A 472 -11.87 -1.29 -8.76
N ARG A 473 -11.93 -2.15 -9.78
CA ARG A 473 -12.10 -1.72 -11.17
C ARG A 473 -13.57 -1.76 -11.56
N VAL A 474 -14.14 -0.59 -11.87
CA VAL A 474 -15.51 -0.47 -12.39
C VAL A 474 -15.44 -0.23 -13.91
N PRO A 475 -15.84 -1.20 -14.75
CA PRO A 475 -15.76 -1.05 -16.20
C PRO A 475 -16.91 -0.18 -16.73
N LEU A 476 -16.64 1.11 -16.97
CA LEU A 476 -17.66 2.05 -17.49
C LEU A 476 -17.85 1.97 -19.01
N ARG A 477 -16.91 1.35 -19.74
CA ARG A 477 -16.88 1.23 -21.21
C ARG A 477 -16.97 2.55 -21.97
N VAL A 478 -16.63 3.65 -21.29
CA VAL A 478 -16.54 5.01 -21.83
C VAL A 478 -15.30 5.70 -21.26
N THR A 479 -14.83 6.73 -21.93
CA THR A 479 -13.67 7.51 -21.47
C THR A 479 -14.13 8.45 -20.36
N VAL A 480 -13.47 8.37 -19.19
CA VAL A 480 -13.72 9.28 -18.06
C VAL A 480 -12.71 10.40 -18.09
N HIS A 481 -13.17 11.65 -18.04
CA HIS A 481 -12.29 12.82 -18.10
C HIS A 481 -12.07 13.45 -16.73
N ARG A 482 -13.14 13.65 -15.96
CA ARG A 482 -13.09 14.28 -14.63
C ARG A 482 -14.05 13.57 -13.69
N LEU A 483 -13.69 13.56 -12.40
CA LEU A 483 -14.45 12.96 -11.31
C LEU A 483 -14.63 13.99 -10.20
N ALA A 484 -15.80 13.99 -9.56
CA ALA A 484 -16.07 14.78 -8.37
C ALA A 484 -16.87 13.97 -7.34
N TRP A 485 -16.42 13.99 -6.09
CA TRP A 485 -17.08 13.31 -4.99
C TRP A 485 -18.17 14.19 -4.39
N PHE A 486 -19.42 13.73 -4.46
CA PHE A 486 -20.57 14.38 -3.86
C PHE A 486 -20.86 13.74 -2.50
N ARG A 487 -20.40 14.42 -1.44
CA ARG A 487 -20.36 13.89 -0.08
C ARG A 487 -21.76 13.60 0.48
N ASP A 488 -22.72 14.48 0.24
CA ASP A 488 -24.03 14.43 0.91
C ASP A 488 -24.87 13.21 0.50
N ALA A 489 -24.76 12.79 -0.77
CA ALA A 489 -25.41 11.58 -1.27
C ALA A 489 -24.48 10.36 -1.35
N GLY A 490 -23.17 10.52 -1.07
CA GLY A 490 -22.18 9.45 -1.23
C GLY A 490 -22.02 8.97 -2.68
N LEU A 491 -22.12 9.90 -3.65
CA LEU A 491 -22.07 9.62 -5.08
C LEU A 491 -20.79 10.17 -5.72
N LEU A 492 -20.35 9.52 -6.78
CA LEU A 492 -19.27 10.01 -7.64
C LEU A 492 -19.88 10.54 -8.95
N ALA A 493 -19.77 11.84 -9.18
CA ALA A 493 -20.11 12.44 -10.47
C ALA A 493 -18.92 12.29 -11.43
N ALA A 494 -19.19 11.91 -12.68
CA ALA A 494 -18.19 11.66 -13.70
C ALA A 494 -18.58 12.32 -15.01
N ILE A 495 -17.66 13.10 -15.59
CA ILE A 495 -17.75 13.51 -17.00
C ILE A 495 -17.22 12.36 -17.83
N THR A 496 -18.04 11.91 -18.78
CA THR A 496 -17.67 10.82 -19.70
C THR A 496 -17.87 11.22 -21.15
N SER A 497 -17.01 10.71 -22.03
CA SER A 497 -17.20 10.82 -23.47
C SER A 497 -17.34 9.44 -24.11
N ARG A 498 -18.17 9.37 -25.15
CA ARG A 498 -18.34 8.20 -26.01
C ARG A 498 -18.41 8.63 -27.47
N ILE A 499 -17.94 7.77 -28.37
CA ILE A 499 -18.13 7.99 -29.80
C ILE A 499 -19.61 7.75 -30.13
N ALA A 500 -20.32 8.79 -30.53
CA ALA A 500 -21.74 8.77 -30.88
C ALA A 500 -21.94 9.16 -32.36
N PRO A 501 -23.08 8.79 -32.98
CA PRO A 501 -23.45 9.32 -34.29
C PRO A 501 -23.49 10.85 -34.25
N THR A 502 -23.02 11.48 -35.33
CA THR A 502 -23.03 12.95 -35.45
C THR A 502 -24.45 13.48 -35.38
N ARG A 503 -24.66 14.50 -34.53
CA ARG A 503 -25.93 15.25 -34.46
C ARG A 503 -25.79 16.56 -35.23
N PRO A 504 -26.88 17.08 -35.82
CA PRO A 504 -26.85 18.40 -36.43
C PRO A 504 -26.45 19.45 -35.40
N ARG A 505 -25.45 20.26 -35.73
CA ARG A 505 -25.00 21.35 -34.86
C ARG A 505 -26.00 22.50 -34.90
N PRO A 506 -26.17 23.24 -33.79
CA PRO A 506 -27.04 24.41 -33.77
C PRO A 506 -26.54 25.47 -34.78
N PRO A 507 -27.44 26.19 -35.47
CA PRO A 507 -27.01 27.25 -36.38
C PRO A 507 -26.30 28.37 -35.61
N GLU A 508 -25.26 28.95 -36.20
CA GLU A 508 -24.57 30.12 -35.64
C GLU A 508 -25.50 31.34 -35.66
N GLU A 509 -25.32 32.25 -34.69
CA GLU A 509 -26.07 33.50 -34.65
C GLU A 509 -25.76 34.37 -35.89
N PRO A 510 -26.77 34.99 -36.52
CA PRO A 510 -26.58 35.80 -37.70
C PRO A 510 -25.78 37.07 -37.36
N GLY A 511 -24.67 37.30 -38.08
CA GLY A 511 -23.81 38.49 -37.92
C GLY A 511 -22.37 38.21 -37.47
N GLY A 512 -21.95 36.94 -37.37
CA GLY A 512 -20.56 36.56 -37.10
C GLY A 512 -19.57 36.92 -38.21
N ASP A 513 -18.28 36.90 -37.89
CA ASP A 513 -17.20 37.08 -38.86
C ASP A 513 -17.31 36.01 -39.97
N PRO A 514 -17.33 36.38 -41.27
CA PRO A 514 -17.39 35.42 -42.37
C PRO A 514 -16.29 34.36 -42.31
N HIS A 515 -15.12 34.66 -41.74
CA HIS A 515 -14.05 33.69 -41.58
C HIS A 515 -14.38 32.65 -40.50
N ALA A 516 -14.87 33.08 -39.34
CA ALA A 516 -15.33 32.19 -38.28
C ALA A 516 -16.52 31.33 -38.73
N ALA A 517 -17.48 31.92 -39.44
CA ALA A 517 -18.62 31.19 -40.00
C ALA A 517 -18.19 30.12 -41.02
N ALA A 518 -17.19 30.42 -41.85
CA ALA A 518 -16.60 29.44 -42.76
C ALA A 518 -15.89 28.30 -41.99
N ALA A 519 -15.15 28.62 -40.93
CA ALA A 519 -14.51 27.63 -40.07
C ALA A 519 -15.54 26.74 -39.35
N TYR A 520 -16.63 27.32 -38.85
CA TYR A 520 -17.76 26.61 -38.24
C TYR A 520 -18.42 25.63 -39.23
N ALA A 521 -18.73 26.11 -40.43
CA ALA A 521 -19.32 25.29 -41.50
C ALA A 521 -18.37 24.17 -41.95
N ALA A 522 -17.07 24.46 -42.06
CA ALA A 522 -16.04 23.48 -42.39
C ALA A 522 -15.92 22.40 -41.30
N ALA A 523 -15.92 22.81 -40.03
CA ALA A 523 -15.92 21.88 -38.90
C ALA A 523 -17.19 21.01 -38.90
N ALA A 524 -18.35 21.59 -39.22
CA ALA A 524 -19.62 20.86 -39.29
C ALA A 524 -19.63 19.86 -40.46
N GLY A 525 -19.15 20.27 -41.64
CA GLY A 525 -18.98 19.39 -42.80
C GLY A 525 -17.98 18.27 -42.55
N ALA A 526 -16.86 18.55 -41.88
CA ALA A 526 -15.88 17.56 -41.49
C ALA A 526 -16.44 16.54 -40.49
N ALA A 527 -17.23 16.99 -39.51
CA ALA A 527 -17.92 16.10 -38.58
C ALA A 527 -18.95 15.22 -39.31
N ALA A 528 -19.79 15.81 -40.17
CA ALA A 528 -20.76 15.08 -40.97
C ALA A 528 -20.09 14.04 -41.89
N GLY A 529 -18.97 14.38 -42.51
CA GLY A 529 -18.19 13.45 -43.35
C GLY A 529 -17.59 12.27 -42.56
N ARG A 530 -17.24 12.46 -41.28
CA ARG A 530 -16.79 11.37 -40.39
C ARG A 530 -17.94 10.50 -39.90
N GLY A 531 -19.17 11.01 -39.86
CA GLY A 531 -20.38 10.32 -39.40
C GLY A 531 -20.39 9.94 -37.90
N ARG A 532 -19.30 10.18 -37.18
CA ARG A 532 -19.14 9.90 -35.74
C ARG A 532 -18.38 11.03 -35.07
N GLU A 533 -18.86 11.45 -33.91
CA GLU A 533 -18.29 12.54 -33.10
C GLU A 533 -18.27 12.12 -31.62
N GLU A 534 -17.41 12.75 -30.82
CA GLU A 534 -17.39 12.54 -29.38
C GLU A 534 -18.60 13.21 -28.72
N GLY A 535 -19.49 12.41 -28.15
CA GLY A 535 -20.60 12.87 -27.32
C GLY A 535 -20.21 12.88 -25.84
N TRP A 536 -20.36 14.02 -25.20
CA TRP A 536 -20.01 14.24 -23.79
C TRP A 536 -21.25 14.22 -22.90
N GLU A 537 -21.19 13.52 -21.78
CA GLU A 537 -22.30 13.38 -20.85
C GLU A 537 -21.85 13.32 -19.38
N LEU A 538 -22.77 13.71 -18.49
CA LEU A 538 -22.61 13.59 -17.05
C LEU A 538 -23.23 12.28 -16.54
N ARG A 539 -22.46 11.49 -15.80
CA ARG A 539 -22.93 10.26 -15.15
C ARG A 539 -22.74 10.33 -13.64
N LEU A 540 -23.67 9.77 -12.88
CA LEU A 540 -23.60 9.61 -11.43
C LEU A 540 -23.34 8.14 -11.12
N LEU A 541 -22.33 7.85 -10.31
CA LEU A 541 -21.93 6.51 -9.92
C LEU A 541 -22.13 6.34 -8.42
N GLU A 542 -22.78 5.24 -8.03
CA GLU A 542 -22.89 4.86 -6.63
C GLU A 542 -21.82 3.80 -6.29
N PRO A 543 -20.70 4.19 -5.64
CA PRO A 543 -19.60 3.26 -5.41
C PRO A 543 -19.98 2.11 -4.48
N ASN A 544 -20.84 2.36 -3.49
CA ASN A 544 -21.22 1.39 -2.45
C ASN A 544 -22.22 0.34 -2.96
N ALA A 545 -23.04 0.65 -3.96
CA ALA A 545 -24.05 -0.27 -4.52
C ALA A 545 -23.55 -0.97 -5.80
N CYS A 546 -22.44 -1.70 -5.71
CA CYS A 546 -21.85 -2.44 -6.83
C CYS A 546 -21.47 -1.59 -8.07
N GLY A 547 -21.34 -0.26 -7.93
CA GLY A 547 -20.98 0.61 -9.07
C GLY A 547 -22.15 0.83 -10.03
N ARG A 548 -23.39 0.80 -9.53
CA ARG A 548 -24.58 1.19 -10.29
C ARG A 548 -24.37 2.58 -10.89
N LEU A 549 -24.62 2.65 -12.19
CA LEU A 549 -24.41 3.83 -13.00
C LEU A 549 -25.75 4.44 -13.36
N TRP A 550 -25.94 5.69 -12.95
CA TRP A 550 -27.08 6.49 -13.33
C TRP A 550 -26.64 7.51 -14.37
N THR A 551 -27.18 7.39 -15.58
CA THR A 551 -26.94 8.34 -16.66
C THR A 551 -27.85 9.55 -16.45
N SER A 552 -27.29 10.76 -16.47
CA SER A 552 -28.10 11.95 -16.67
C SER A 552 -28.73 11.88 -18.08
N PRO A 553 -30.01 12.25 -18.25
CA PRO A 553 -30.64 12.29 -19.58
C PRO A 553 -30.04 13.37 -20.49
N TYR A 554 -29.22 14.28 -19.96
CA TYR A 554 -28.66 15.42 -20.70
C TYR A 554 -27.31 15.08 -21.33
N LEU A 555 -27.34 14.78 -22.63
CA LEU A 555 -26.16 14.74 -23.50
C LEU A 555 -25.82 16.17 -23.93
N LEU A 556 -24.58 16.60 -23.73
CA LEU A 556 -24.12 17.93 -24.14
C LEU A 556 -24.32 18.14 -25.66
N PRO A 557 -24.54 19.36 -26.14
CA PRO A 557 -24.59 19.68 -27.57
C PRO A 557 -23.40 19.13 -28.38
N PRO A 558 -23.57 18.84 -29.68
CA PRO A 558 -22.48 18.36 -30.54
C PRO A 558 -21.36 19.40 -30.66
N GLY A 559 -20.10 18.94 -30.58
CA GLY A 559 -18.89 19.77 -30.61
C GLY A 559 -18.56 20.49 -29.29
N GLU A 560 -19.37 20.33 -28.25
CA GLU A 560 -19.09 20.87 -26.92
C GLU A 560 -18.44 19.82 -26.01
N GLN A 561 -17.35 20.21 -25.38
CA GLN A 561 -16.54 19.36 -24.50
C GLN A 561 -16.66 19.87 -23.06
N ALA A 562 -16.72 18.96 -22.09
CA ALA A 562 -16.74 19.34 -20.69
C ALA A 562 -15.34 19.27 -20.08
N LEU A 563 -14.79 20.42 -19.68
CA LEU A 563 -13.39 20.58 -19.30
C LEU A 563 -13.17 20.40 -17.78
N CYS A 564 -14.14 20.84 -16.97
CA CYS A 564 -14.06 20.78 -15.51
C CYS A 564 -15.36 20.33 -14.86
N LEU A 565 -15.21 19.69 -13.69
CA LEU A 565 -16.29 19.18 -12.84
C LEU A 565 -15.93 19.44 -11.38
N ARG A 566 -16.80 20.11 -10.65
CA ARG A 566 -16.64 20.33 -9.21
C ARG A 566 -17.99 20.32 -8.51
N VAL A 567 -18.05 19.71 -7.33
CA VAL A 567 -19.16 19.94 -6.39
C VAL A 567 -18.89 21.27 -5.69
N VAL A 568 -19.87 22.16 -5.69
CA VAL A 568 -19.78 23.51 -5.13
C VAL A 568 -20.93 23.73 -4.17
N TYR A 569 -20.64 24.26 -2.99
CA TYR A 569 -21.63 24.69 -2.02
C TYR A 569 -21.78 26.20 -2.13
N LEU A 570 -22.88 26.66 -2.74
CA LEU A 570 -23.08 28.08 -3.05
C LEU A 570 -24.18 28.65 -2.14
N GLN A 571 -23.92 29.81 -1.56
CA GLN A 571 -24.95 30.51 -0.81
C GLN A 571 -25.93 31.15 -1.79
N ASN A 572 -27.20 30.78 -1.67
CA ASN A 572 -28.27 31.36 -2.43
C ASN A 572 -28.62 32.73 -1.86
N THR A 573 -28.39 33.78 -2.64
CA THR A 573 -28.67 35.15 -2.22
C THR A 573 -30.16 35.46 -2.02
N THR A 574 -31.06 34.63 -2.57
CA THR A 574 -32.51 34.78 -2.41
C THR A 574 -33.05 34.12 -1.15
N THR A 575 -32.58 32.90 -0.82
CA THR A 575 -33.05 32.16 0.37
C THR A 575 -32.14 32.32 1.59
N GLY A 576 -30.88 32.68 1.38
CA GLY A 576 -29.83 32.71 2.41
C GLY A 576 -29.20 31.34 2.69
N ASP A 577 -29.81 30.26 2.18
CA ASP A 577 -29.37 28.88 2.38
C ASP A 577 -28.20 28.50 1.46
N THR A 578 -27.42 27.50 1.87
CA THR A 578 -26.33 26.95 1.06
C THR A 578 -26.83 25.79 0.21
N ASP A 579 -26.89 25.99 -1.11
CA ASP A 579 -27.28 24.98 -2.08
C ASP A 579 -26.07 24.13 -2.50
N ALA A 580 -26.19 22.81 -2.42
CA ALA A 580 -25.19 21.87 -2.92
C ALA A 580 -25.43 21.61 -4.42
N LEU A 581 -24.56 22.14 -5.28
CA LEU A 581 -24.69 22.07 -6.73
C LEU A 581 -23.47 21.38 -7.35
N LEU A 582 -23.69 20.77 -8.51
CA LEU A 582 -22.63 20.22 -9.34
C LEU A 582 -22.39 21.16 -10.52
N ALA A 583 -21.23 21.80 -10.54
CA ALA A 583 -20.84 22.73 -11.58
C ALA A 583 -19.98 22.04 -12.65
N VAL A 584 -20.39 22.23 -13.91
CA VAL A 584 -19.68 21.76 -15.10
C VAL A 584 -19.32 22.95 -15.96
N GLY A 585 -18.04 23.11 -16.27
CA GLY A 585 -17.57 24.09 -17.24
C GLY A 585 -17.27 23.43 -18.58
N THR A 586 -17.77 24.03 -19.66
CA THR A 586 -17.63 23.49 -21.02
C THR A 586 -16.85 24.45 -21.93
N GLY A 587 -16.35 23.90 -23.03
CA GLY A 587 -15.73 24.64 -24.13
C GLY A 587 -16.04 23.96 -25.47
N SER A 588 -16.23 24.74 -26.52
CA SER A 588 -16.49 24.25 -27.88
C SER A 588 -15.32 24.57 -28.82
N PRO A 589 -14.25 23.76 -28.84
CA PRO A 589 -13.13 23.96 -29.73
C PRO A 589 -13.53 23.55 -31.16
N MET A 590 -13.77 24.53 -32.03
CA MET A 590 -14.22 24.32 -33.42
C MET A 590 -13.12 24.57 -34.46
N GLY A 591 -11.85 24.45 -34.05
CA GLY A 591 -10.67 24.81 -34.85
C GLY A 591 -9.90 25.96 -34.21
N GLU A 592 -8.79 26.36 -34.84
CA GLU A 592 -7.97 27.49 -34.38
C GLU A 592 -8.62 28.84 -34.74
N ASP A 593 -9.25 28.92 -35.91
CA ASP A 593 -9.83 30.15 -36.46
C ASP A 593 -11.23 30.48 -35.90
N TYR A 594 -11.84 29.58 -35.12
CA TYR A 594 -13.14 29.80 -34.50
C TYR A 594 -12.99 30.12 -33.00
N PRO A 595 -13.67 31.15 -32.46
CA PRO A 595 -13.61 31.46 -31.04
C PRO A 595 -14.14 30.29 -30.20
N CYS A 596 -13.33 29.82 -29.27
CA CYS A 596 -13.74 28.74 -28.36
C CYS A 596 -14.69 29.28 -27.29
N LEU A 597 -16.00 29.24 -27.56
CA LEU A 597 -17.05 29.59 -26.61
C LEU A 597 -17.15 28.56 -25.48
N GLY A 598 -17.64 28.96 -24.31
CA GLY A 598 -17.83 28.09 -23.16
C GLY A 598 -19.15 28.32 -22.46
N ARG A 599 -19.56 27.37 -21.62
CA ARG A 599 -20.77 27.52 -20.79
C ARG A 599 -20.54 27.00 -19.38
N ILE A 600 -21.26 27.57 -18.43
CA ILE A 600 -21.35 27.09 -17.05
C ILE A 600 -22.70 26.40 -16.90
N LEU A 601 -22.69 25.13 -16.50
CA LEU A 601 -23.89 24.33 -16.25
C LEU A 601 -23.93 23.96 -14.76
N LEU A 602 -25.00 24.31 -14.07
CA LEU A 602 -25.22 23.96 -12.67
C LEU A 602 -26.32 22.90 -12.57
N TYR A 603 -25.99 21.75 -11.98
CA TYR A 603 -26.93 20.66 -11.75
C TYR A 603 -27.24 20.51 -10.27
N THR A 604 -28.50 20.25 -9.93
CA THR A 604 -28.89 19.72 -8.61
C THR A 604 -29.09 18.21 -8.71
N ILE A 605 -28.75 17.50 -7.64
CA ILE A 605 -28.87 16.04 -7.56
C ILE A 605 -30.18 15.71 -6.85
N SER A 606 -31.05 14.96 -7.51
CA SER A 606 -32.31 14.47 -6.93
C SER A 606 -32.33 12.95 -6.87
N ALA A 607 -33.02 12.42 -5.86
CA ALA A 607 -33.29 10.99 -5.71
C ALA A 607 -34.78 10.73 -5.88
N GLU A 608 -35.14 9.96 -6.90
CA GLU A 608 -36.49 9.43 -7.06
C GLU A 608 -36.51 8.01 -6.46
N VAL A 609 -37.49 7.72 -5.61
CA VAL A 609 -37.69 6.36 -5.09
C VAL A 609 -38.50 5.57 -6.13
N VAL A 610 -37.88 4.54 -6.70
CA VAL A 610 -38.49 3.67 -7.72
C VAL A 610 -38.62 2.27 -7.15
N ASP A 611 -39.82 1.70 -7.23
CA ASP A 611 -40.06 0.28 -6.96
C ASP A 611 -39.75 -0.51 -8.23
N LEU A 612 -38.79 -1.43 -8.14
CA LEU A 612 -38.39 -2.31 -9.24
C LEU A 612 -39.26 -3.59 -9.32
N GLY A 613 -40.35 -3.65 -8.55
CA GLY A 613 -41.31 -4.76 -8.59
C GLY A 613 -40.84 -5.94 -7.76
N SER A 614 -40.78 -5.78 -6.44
CA SER A 614 -40.78 -6.86 -5.44
C SER A 614 -40.87 -6.35 -3.99
N GLY A 615 -41.27 -5.09 -3.76
CA GLY A 615 -41.13 -4.41 -2.47
C GLY A 615 -39.70 -3.92 -2.16
N ASN A 616 -38.76 -4.04 -3.12
CA ASN A 616 -37.41 -3.48 -3.01
C ASN A 616 -37.40 -2.03 -3.53
N LEU A 617 -37.70 -1.08 -2.65
CA LEU A 617 -37.54 0.35 -2.93
C LEU A 617 -36.06 0.66 -3.23
N THR A 618 -35.76 1.16 -4.42
CA THR A 618 -34.41 1.63 -4.79
C THR A 618 -34.44 3.11 -5.13
N ARG A 619 -33.33 3.80 -4.86
CA ARG A 619 -33.18 5.22 -5.23
C ARG A 619 -32.59 5.30 -6.64
N ARG A 620 -33.28 6.01 -7.53
CA ARG A 620 -32.80 6.43 -8.85
C ARG A 620 -32.28 7.85 -8.71
N TRP A 621 -30.97 8.02 -8.92
CA TRP A 621 -30.34 9.33 -8.88
C TRP A 621 -30.43 10.00 -10.26
N SER A 622 -30.75 11.29 -10.30
CA SER A 622 -30.74 12.09 -11.52
C SER A 622 -30.12 13.46 -11.25
N ALA A 623 -29.45 14.00 -12.28
CA ALA A 623 -28.89 15.35 -12.25
C ALA A 623 -29.80 16.27 -13.09
N ILE A 624 -30.41 17.26 -12.44
CA ILE A 624 -31.35 18.21 -13.06
C ILE A 624 -30.63 19.54 -13.26
N LEU A 625 -30.67 20.07 -14.48
CA LEU A 625 -30.04 21.36 -14.83
C LEU A 625 -30.86 22.52 -14.24
N VAL A 626 -30.24 23.36 -13.40
CA VAL A 626 -30.88 24.47 -12.68
C VAL A 626 -30.48 25.83 -13.22
N ALA A 627 -29.27 25.96 -13.77
CA ALA A 627 -28.81 27.18 -14.41
C ALA A 627 -27.83 26.89 -15.54
N THR A 628 -27.91 27.72 -16.58
CA THR A 628 -26.95 27.76 -17.69
C THR A 628 -26.51 29.20 -17.89
N ARG A 629 -25.21 29.43 -18.08
CA ARG A 629 -24.66 30.74 -18.42
C ARG A 629 -23.62 30.59 -19.54
N ASP A 630 -23.86 31.29 -20.64
CA ASP A 630 -22.96 31.32 -21.78
C ASP A 630 -21.80 32.29 -21.54
N MET A 631 -20.59 31.87 -21.93
CA MET A 631 -19.35 32.57 -21.69
C MET A 631 -18.59 32.80 -23.00
N ALA A 632 -17.93 33.95 -23.09
CA ALA A 632 -17.19 34.36 -24.28
C ALA A 632 -15.90 33.55 -24.53
N SER A 633 -15.50 32.70 -23.59
CA SER A 633 -14.35 31.80 -23.73
C SER A 633 -14.60 30.48 -23.00
N ALA A 634 -13.76 29.48 -23.29
CA ALA A 634 -13.83 28.17 -22.67
C ALA A 634 -13.67 28.26 -21.14
N VAL A 635 -14.53 27.52 -20.43
CA VAL A 635 -14.48 27.44 -18.97
C VAL A 635 -13.53 26.31 -18.56
N THR A 636 -12.31 26.67 -18.15
CA THR A 636 -11.24 25.69 -17.90
C THR A 636 -11.25 25.11 -16.50
N SER A 637 -11.67 25.87 -15.49
CA SER A 637 -11.75 25.42 -14.11
C SER A 637 -12.87 26.13 -13.35
N VAL A 638 -13.45 25.39 -12.39
CA VAL A 638 -14.51 25.87 -11.51
C VAL A 638 -14.17 25.47 -10.08
N GLN A 639 -14.33 26.41 -9.16
CA GLN A 639 -14.04 26.21 -7.74
C GLN A 639 -15.05 26.96 -6.86
N GLU A 640 -15.33 26.38 -5.70
CA GLU A 640 -16.05 27.08 -4.62
C GLU A 640 -15.07 27.94 -3.82
N PHE A 641 -15.47 29.19 -3.57
CA PHE A 641 -14.71 30.12 -2.75
C PHE A 641 -15.65 31.03 -1.97
N LYS A 642 -15.59 30.99 -0.62
CA LYS A 642 -16.48 31.76 0.27
C LYS A 642 -17.96 31.65 -0.09
N SER A 643 -18.43 30.43 -0.35
CA SER A 643 -19.81 30.13 -0.77
C SER A 643 -20.22 30.80 -2.10
N GLN A 644 -19.26 31.21 -2.92
CA GLN A 644 -19.45 31.80 -4.25
C GLN A 644 -18.73 30.95 -5.29
N LEU A 645 -19.12 31.15 -6.55
CA LEU A 645 -18.62 30.39 -7.67
C LEU A 645 -17.46 31.13 -8.33
N LEU A 646 -16.28 30.54 -8.31
CA LEU A 646 -15.09 31.06 -8.96
C LEU A 646 -14.83 30.26 -10.24
N VAL A 647 -14.66 30.97 -11.35
CA VAL A 647 -14.59 30.39 -12.69
C VAL A 647 -13.42 30.98 -13.44
N THR A 648 -12.65 30.13 -14.13
CA THR A 648 -11.67 30.60 -15.12
C THR A 648 -12.25 30.49 -16.52
N CYS A 649 -12.33 31.62 -17.21
CA CYS A 649 -12.87 31.77 -18.55
C CYS A 649 -11.76 32.30 -19.46
N GLY A 650 -11.13 31.42 -20.24
CA GLY A 650 -9.97 31.78 -21.07
C GLY A 650 -8.83 32.39 -20.23
N SER A 651 -8.56 33.68 -20.46
CA SER A 651 -7.55 34.47 -19.74
C SER A 651 -8.12 35.32 -18.60
N ARG A 652 -9.30 35.00 -18.08
CA ARG A 652 -9.92 35.74 -16.97
C ARG A 652 -10.33 34.82 -15.83
N ILE A 653 -10.17 35.30 -14.61
CA ILE A 653 -10.79 34.74 -13.41
C ILE A 653 -12.02 35.59 -13.13
N GLU A 654 -13.18 34.96 -12.99
CA GLU A 654 -14.45 35.62 -12.71
C GLU A 654 -15.12 34.98 -11.49
N MET A 655 -15.69 35.82 -10.63
CA MET A 655 -16.38 35.41 -9.41
C MET A 655 -17.87 35.72 -9.55
N TYR A 656 -18.70 34.73 -9.23
CA TYR A 656 -20.14 34.74 -9.43
C TYR A 656 -20.90 34.47 -8.12
N GLU A 657 -21.96 35.23 -7.90
CA GLU A 657 -22.95 34.99 -6.85
C GLU A 657 -24.11 34.16 -7.40
N TRP A 658 -24.60 33.23 -6.58
CA TRP A 658 -25.73 32.36 -6.91
C TRP A 658 -27.06 33.00 -6.49
N ARG A 659 -27.98 33.13 -7.44
CA ARG A 659 -29.40 33.38 -7.20
C ARG A 659 -30.16 32.13 -7.60
N GLY A 660 -30.64 31.37 -6.63
CA GLY A 660 -31.47 30.20 -6.93
C GLY A 660 -32.88 30.61 -7.38
N ALA A 661 -33.59 29.66 -7.97
CA ALA A 661 -35.01 29.85 -8.28
C ALA A 661 -35.78 30.07 -6.97
N ALA A 662 -36.51 31.17 -6.85
CA ALA A 662 -37.43 31.37 -5.74
C ALA A 662 -38.40 30.18 -5.69
N ALA A 663 -38.52 29.53 -4.53
CA ALA A 663 -39.52 28.49 -4.34
C ALA A 663 -40.89 29.08 -4.72
N ALA A 664 -41.54 28.51 -5.74
CA ALA A 664 -42.87 28.93 -6.16
C ALA A 664 -43.85 28.72 -4.99
N GLY A 665 -44.03 29.77 -4.18
CA GLY A 665 -45.12 29.87 -3.23
C GLY A 665 -46.44 29.91 -4.00
N GLY A 666 -47.37 29.04 -3.63
CA GLY A 666 -48.67 28.95 -4.28
C GLY A 666 -49.44 30.27 -4.26
N GLY A 667 -50.00 30.65 -5.42
CA GLY A 667 -50.93 31.77 -5.52
C GLY A 667 -51.10 32.33 -6.94
N GLY A 668 -52.11 31.83 -7.65
CA GLY A 668 -53.00 32.63 -8.51
C GLY A 668 -52.47 33.31 -9.79
N GLY A 669 -52.80 32.71 -10.95
CA GLY A 669 -53.50 33.38 -12.07
C GLY A 669 -52.76 34.37 -12.99
N GLY A 670 -52.72 34.04 -14.30
CA GLY A 670 -52.82 35.05 -15.37
C GLY A 670 -51.83 34.98 -16.54
N GLY A 671 -52.23 34.30 -17.63
CA GLY A 671 -52.17 34.81 -19.01
C GLY A 671 -50.84 35.01 -19.77
N GLY A 672 -50.55 34.08 -20.69
CA GLY A 672 -50.33 34.37 -22.13
C GLY A 672 -48.93 34.74 -22.65
N GLY A 673 -48.44 33.95 -23.64
CA GLY A 673 -47.50 34.41 -24.68
C GLY A 673 -46.27 33.52 -24.89
N GLY A 674 -46.23 32.77 -26.00
CA GLY A 674 -45.22 31.73 -26.26
C GLY A 674 -43.86 32.22 -26.81
N GLY A 675 -42.87 31.33 -26.71
CA GLY A 675 -41.68 31.33 -27.58
C GLY A 675 -40.34 31.03 -26.88
N GLY A 676 -39.88 29.77 -26.96
CA GLY A 676 -38.45 29.41 -26.91
C GLY A 676 -37.84 28.98 -25.56
N GLY A 677 -37.36 27.72 -25.50
CA GLY A 677 -36.29 27.23 -24.62
C GLY A 677 -36.44 27.44 -23.10
N GLY A 678 -36.88 26.39 -22.38
CA GLY A 678 -37.11 26.40 -20.93
C GLY A 678 -35.99 27.02 -20.09
N THR A 679 -36.27 28.19 -19.51
CA THR A 679 -35.44 28.88 -18.53
C THR A 679 -35.47 28.13 -17.20
N SER A 680 -34.38 27.45 -16.90
CA SER A 680 -34.05 26.91 -15.58
C SER A 680 -33.90 28.08 -14.59
N GLY A 681 -34.65 28.08 -13.49
CA GLY A 681 -34.96 29.28 -12.71
C GLY A 681 -33.83 29.94 -11.89
N GLY A 682 -32.59 29.47 -11.95
CA GLY A 682 -31.45 30.09 -11.25
C GLY A 682 -30.61 30.99 -12.16
N SER A 683 -30.04 32.07 -11.60
CA SER A 683 -29.15 33.00 -12.30
C SER A 683 -27.81 33.19 -11.57
N LEU A 684 -26.77 33.48 -12.33
CA LEU A 684 -25.42 33.78 -11.82
C LEU A 684 -25.09 35.24 -12.11
N GLU A 685 -24.75 36.02 -11.09
CA GLU A 685 -24.36 37.42 -11.23
C GLU A 685 -22.86 37.62 -10.99
N LYS A 686 -22.20 38.38 -11.86
CA LYS A 686 -20.75 38.61 -11.80
C LYS A 686 -20.43 39.65 -10.71
N ARG A 687 -19.54 39.30 -9.78
CA ARG A 687 -19.12 40.15 -8.66
C ARG A 687 -17.73 40.76 -8.85
N ALA A 688 -16.75 39.95 -9.24
CA ALA A 688 -15.36 40.38 -9.40
C ALA A 688 -14.69 39.69 -10.60
N PHE A 689 -13.61 40.28 -11.11
CA PHE A 689 -12.78 39.66 -12.13
C PHE A 689 -11.30 40.01 -11.97
N PHE A 690 -10.44 39.20 -12.56
CA PHE A 690 -9.00 39.41 -12.67
C PHE A 690 -8.50 38.90 -14.02
N ASP A 691 -7.71 39.70 -14.72
CA ASP A 691 -7.16 39.34 -16.03
C ASP A 691 -5.80 38.63 -15.88
N LEU A 692 -5.65 37.49 -16.54
CA LEU A 692 -4.42 36.74 -16.72
C LEU A 692 -3.84 37.00 -18.12
N PRO A 693 -2.53 36.77 -18.34
CA PRO A 693 -1.93 36.99 -19.65
C PRO A 693 -2.35 35.98 -20.73
N CYS A 694 -2.50 34.70 -20.36
CA CYS A 694 -2.83 33.63 -21.29
C CYS A 694 -3.94 32.74 -20.70
N LEU A 695 -4.11 31.53 -21.25
CA LEU A 695 -5.14 30.59 -20.82
C LEU A 695 -4.87 30.09 -19.39
N ALA A 696 -5.86 30.22 -18.51
CA ALA A 696 -5.81 29.63 -17.17
C ALA A 696 -6.00 28.11 -17.25
N THR A 697 -5.06 27.32 -16.75
CA THR A 697 -5.14 25.84 -16.74
C THR A 697 -5.79 25.29 -15.49
N GLY A 698 -5.72 26.02 -14.38
CA GLY A 698 -6.31 25.61 -13.11
C GLY A 698 -6.32 26.72 -12.07
N LEU A 699 -7.11 26.50 -11.03
CA LEU A 699 -7.31 27.43 -9.94
C LEU A 699 -7.37 26.67 -8.62
N VAL A 700 -6.66 27.18 -7.61
CA VAL A 700 -6.66 26.61 -6.26
C VAL A 700 -6.86 27.71 -5.23
N ALA A 701 -7.99 27.65 -4.53
CA ALA A 701 -8.32 28.55 -3.43
C ALA A 701 -7.91 27.99 -2.05
N VAL A 702 -7.37 28.87 -1.20
CA VAL A 702 -7.03 28.62 0.21
C VAL A 702 -7.37 29.84 1.05
N LYS A 703 -8.37 29.71 1.95
CA LYS A 703 -8.89 30.81 2.79
C LYS A 703 -9.32 32.04 1.96
N ASP A 704 -8.53 33.12 1.98
CA ASP A 704 -8.76 34.36 1.24
C ASP A 704 -7.89 34.49 -0.02
N TYR A 705 -7.01 33.51 -0.24
CA TYR A 705 -6.00 33.52 -1.28
C TYR A 705 -6.36 32.56 -2.40
N LEU A 706 -5.95 32.93 -3.60
CA LEU A 706 -6.18 32.21 -4.84
C LEU A 706 -4.84 32.03 -5.55
N LEU A 707 -4.59 30.81 -6.01
CA LEU A 707 -3.47 30.47 -6.86
C LEU A 707 -4.00 30.09 -8.23
N ALA A 708 -3.75 30.94 -9.22
CA ALA A 708 -4.09 30.68 -10.61
C ALA A 708 -2.87 30.14 -11.36
N ALA A 709 -3.08 29.10 -12.16
CA ALA A 709 -2.08 28.54 -13.06
C ALA A 709 -2.34 29.03 -14.48
N ASP A 710 -1.31 29.58 -15.11
CA ASP A 710 -1.32 30.02 -16.49
C ASP A 710 -0.60 29.01 -17.39
N ALA A 711 -1.09 28.83 -18.61
CA ALA A 711 -0.57 27.86 -19.56
C ALA A 711 0.87 28.15 -20.04
N ALA A 712 1.37 29.38 -19.92
CA ALA A 712 2.72 29.77 -20.39
C ALA A 712 3.49 30.67 -19.40
N GLN A 713 2.78 31.42 -18.55
CA GLN A 713 3.34 32.46 -17.68
C GLN A 713 3.43 32.04 -16.19
N GLY A 714 3.39 30.73 -15.89
CA GLY A 714 3.62 30.23 -14.53
C GLY A 714 2.44 30.44 -13.58
N LEU A 715 2.75 30.67 -12.30
CA LEU A 715 1.75 30.86 -11.23
C LEU A 715 1.47 32.34 -10.92
N PHE A 716 0.20 32.65 -10.65
CA PHE A 716 -0.27 33.95 -10.18
C PHE A 716 -0.93 33.79 -8.80
N PHE A 717 -0.43 34.55 -7.83
CA PHE A 717 -0.95 34.61 -6.47
C PHE A 717 -1.80 35.87 -6.29
N VAL A 718 -3.07 35.66 -5.97
CA VAL A 718 -4.11 36.70 -5.91
C VAL A 718 -4.83 36.60 -4.56
N ARG A 719 -5.20 37.74 -3.98
CA ARG A 719 -6.00 37.82 -2.75
C ARG A 719 -7.37 38.39 -3.07
N TYR A 720 -8.41 37.79 -2.53
CA TYR A 720 -9.74 38.38 -2.58
C TYR A 720 -9.97 39.26 -1.35
N SER A 721 -10.24 40.54 -1.58
CA SER A 721 -10.64 41.49 -0.54
C SER A 721 -12.16 41.60 -0.53
N ASP A 722 -12.80 41.10 0.53
CA ASP A 722 -14.27 41.12 0.61
C ASP A 722 -14.83 42.53 0.81
N ALA A 723 -14.09 43.39 1.52
CA ALA A 723 -14.44 44.79 1.72
C ALA A 723 -14.44 45.60 0.41
N ALA A 724 -13.42 45.39 -0.44
CA ALA A 724 -13.30 46.07 -1.72
C ALA A 724 -14.09 45.37 -2.84
N ARG A 725 -14.46 44.09 -2.66
CA ARG A 725 -15.01 43.20 -3.70
C ARG A 725 -14.11 43.09 -4.92
N VAL A 726 -12.80 43.14 -4.72
CA VAL A 726 -11.78 43.12 -5.78
C VAL A 726 -10.78 41.99 -5.54
N LEU A 727 -10.32 41.42 -6.65
CA LEU A 727 -9.20 40.48 -6.70
C LEU A 727 -7.89 41.26 -6.84
N GLU A 728 -7.09 41.26 -5.77
CA GLU A 728 -5.82 41.98 -5.67
C GLU A 728 -4.65 41.09 -6.07
N PHE A 729 -3.84 41.55 -7.00
CA PHE A 729 -2.58 40.90 -7.35
C PHE A 729 -1.58 41.00 -6.18
N MET A 730 -1.00 39.87 -5.78
CA MET A 730 0.04 39.83 -4.76
C MET A 730 1.42 39.55 -5.36
N ALA A 731 1.55 38.42 -6.05
CA ALA A 731 2.82 37.98 -6.61
C ALA A 731 2.65 37.07 -7.82
N LYS A 732 3.71 36.93 -8.63
CA LYS A 732 3.77 35.93 -9.70
C LYS A 732 5.11 35.21 -9.77
N GLU A 733 5.09 34.06 -10.43
CA GLU A 733 6.30 33.40 -10.94
C GLU A 733 6.75 34.11 -12.22
N PHE A 734 8.05 34.38 -12.34
CA PHE A 734 8.60 35.07 -13.51
C PHE A 734 9.31 34.11 -14.49
N ASP A 735 9.60 32.88 -14.05
CA ASP A 735 10.10 31.84 -14.93
C ASP A 735 8.94 31.33 -15.80
N HIS A 736 9.12 31.31 -17.13
CA HIS A 736 8.07 30.84 -18.04
C HIS A 736 7.96 29.33 -17.93
N ARG A 737 6.81 28.84 -17.49
CA ARG A 737 6.56 27.42 -17.29
C ARG A 737 5.17 27.07 -17.81
N ASP A 738 5.10 25.96 -18.53
CA ASP A 738 3.85 25.44 -19.06
C ASP A 738 3.12 24.66 -17.97
N VAL A 739 2.42 25.38 -17.08
CA VAL A 739 1.82 24.77 -15.87
C VAL A 739 0.57 23.97 -16.25
N LEU A 740 0.64 22.65 -16.08
CA LEU A 740 -0.51 21.76 -16.30
C LEU A 740 -1.44 21.71 -15.09
N THR A 741 -0.87 21.63 -13.89
CA THR A 741 -1.62 21.58 -12.65
C THR A 741 -0.84 22.30 -11.55
N ALA A 742 -1.59 22.96 -10.67
CA ALA A 742 -1.04 23.61 -9.48
C ALA A 742 -1.58 22.95 -8.21
N GLY A 743 -0.88 23.16 -7.11
CA GLY A 743 -1.29 22.68 -5.79
C GLY A 743 -0.72 23.52 -4.68
N VAL A 744 -1.24 23.33 -3.47
CA VAL A 744 -0.78 24.06 -2.28
C VAL A 744 -0.40 23.05 -1.20
N VAL A 745 0.81 23.21 -0.66
CA VAL A 745 1.34 22.46 0.46
C VAL A 745 1.32 23.37 1.68
N ILE A 746 0.72 22.91 2.77
CA ILE A 746 0.55 23.70 4.00
C ILE A 746 1.47 23.12 5.07
N ASN A 747 2.36 23.94 5.62
CA ASN A 747 3.17 23.59 6.78
C ASN A 747 3.15 24.77 7.75
N GLU A 748 2.11 24.85 8.57
CA GLU A 748 1.86 26.01 9.44
C GLU A 748 3.12 26.46 10.21
N PRO A 749 3.57 27.73 10.08
CA PRO A 749 2.86 28.88 9.49
C PRO A 749 3.13 29.14 7.99
N LYS A 750 3.93 28.32 7.31
CA LYS A 750 4.36 28.54 5.92
C LYS A 750 3.40 27.91 4.90
N LEU A 751 3.28 28.58 3.76
CA LEU A 751 2.48 28.16 2.61
C LEU A 751 3.38 28.03 1.39
N ALA A 752 3.39 26.86 0.77
CA ALA A 752 4.17 26.61 -0.44
C ALA A 752 3.25 26.25 -1.62
N PHE A 753 3.57 26.80 -2.79
CA PHE A 753 2.83 26.66 -4.04
C PHE A 753 3.57 25.73 -4.98
N LEU A 754 2.89 24.69 -5.44
CA LEU A 754 3.43 23.75 -6.42
C LEU A 754 2.95 24.12 -7.83
N ALA A 755 3.88 24.18 -8.78
CA ALA A 755 3.60 24.17 -10.21
C ALA A 755 4.23 22.94 -10.87
N ALA A 756 3.39 22.12 -11.52
CA ALA A 756 3.81 20.99 -12.32
C ALA A 756 3.73 21.32 -13.80
N ASP A 757 4.84 21.16 -14.51
CA ASP A 757 4.92 21.49 -15.93
C ASP A 757 4.68 20.31 -16.87
N ALA A 758 4.53 20.62 -18.16
CA ALA A 758 4.33 19.65 -19.24
C ALA A 758 5.53 18.72 -19.48
N ALA A 759 6.74 19.14 -19.13
CA ALA A 759 7.95 18.31 -19.15
C ALA A 759 8.05 17.32 -17.97
N GLY A 760 7.18 17.42 -16.95
CA GLY A 760 7.21 16.57 -15.77
C GLY A 760 8.22 17.01 -14.72
N THR A 761 8.45 18.31 -14.59
CA THR A 761 9.21 18.97 -13.53
C THR A 761 8.27 19.71 -12.59
N LEU A 762 8.59 19.65 -11.31
CA LEU A 762 7.90 20.33 -10.24
C LEU A 762 8.71 21.54 -9.81
N ALA A 763 8.05 22.69 -9.63
CA ALA A 763 8.58 23.78 -8.83
C ALA A 763 7.72 23.99 -7.60
N LEU A 764 8.41 24.19 -6.49
CA LEU A 764 7.83 24.62 -5.24
C LEU A 764 8.27 26.06 -5.01
N ASN A 765 7.30 26.94 -4.80
CA ASN A 765 7.47 28.37 -4.61
C ASN A 765 6.90 28.80 -3.25
N GLU A 766 7.46 29.82 -2.62
CA GLU A 766 6.96 30.40 -1.36
C GLU A 766 6.70 31.90 -1.54
N PHE A 767 5.71 32.44 -0.83
CA PHE A 767 5.44 33.87 -0.82
C PHE A 767 6.04 34.54 0.42
N TYR A 768 6.91 35.53 0.19
CA TYR A 768 7.47 36.38 1.23
C TYR A 768 6.78 37.75 1.20
N GLY A 769 5.81 37.96 2.10
CA GLY A 769 4.98 39.17 2.12
C GLY A 769 5.64 40.42 2.72
N SER A 770 6.79 40.27 3.39
CA SER A 770 7.47 41.44 3.98
C SER A 770 8.41 42.08 2.95
N ARG A 771 8.04 43.29 2.54
CA ARG A 771 8.67 44.14 1.52
C ARG A 771 10.18 44.36 1.72
N ASN A 772 10.69 44.16 2.95
CA ASN A 772 12.07 44.49 3.36
C ASN A 772 12.96 43.27 3.64
N THR A 773 12.49 42.03 3.45
CA THR A 773 13.25 40.85 3.93
C THR A 773 14.33 40.40 2.94
N ASN A 774 14.10 40.53 1.63
CA ASN A 774 15.07 40.18 0.59
C ASN A 774 14.83 40.99 -0.71
N PRO A 775 15.82 41.74 -1.21
CA PRO A 775 15.69 42.53 -2.45
C PRO A 775 15.54 41.66 -3.71
N GLU A 776 15.98 40.40 -3.67
CA GLU A 776 15.86 39.44 -4.78
C GLU A 776 14.41 39.10 -5.15
N PHE A 777 13.46 39.28 -4.23
CA PHE A 777 12.03 38.99 -4.43
C PHE A 777 11.18 40.22 -4.73
N TRP A 778 11.82 41.32 -5.15
CA TRP A 778 11.19 42.53 -5.69
C TRP A 778 10.05 43.03 -4.80
N ALA A 779 10.37 43.27 -3.52
CA ALA A 779 9.40 43.79 -2.55
C ALA A 779 8.14 42.89 -2.39
N GLY A 780 8.27 41.58 -2.61
CA GLY A 780 7.20 40.60 -2.45
C GLY A 780 6.35 40.37 -3.71
N GLN A 781 6.66 41.03 -4.84
CA GLN A 781 5.93 40.82 -6.10
C GLN A 781 6.32 39.53 -6.81
N ARG A 782 7.47 38.95 -6.47
CA ARG A 782 7.97 37.69 -7.04
C ARG A 782 7.79 36.55 -6.05
N LEU A 783 7.27 35.43 -6.55
CA LEU A 783 7.29 34.16 -5.81
C LEU A 783 8.72 33.62 -5.72
N ALA A 784 9.13 33.23 -4.52
CA ALA A 784 10.49 32.74 -4.25
C ALA A 784 10.59 31.24 -4.60
N PRO A 785 11.50 30.82 -5.48
CA PRO A 785 11.69 29.40 -5.78
C PRO A 785 12.33 28.68 -4.58
N LEU A 786 11.57 27.81 -3.94
CA LEU A 786 12.00 26.98 -2.81
C LEU A 786 12.67 25.68 -3.29
N GLY A 787 12.20 25.11 -4.39
CA GLY A 787 12.81 23.89 -4.92
C GLY A 787 12.32 23.51 -6.31
N LEU A 788 13.18 22.81 -7.04
CA LEU A 788 12.91 22.26 -8.38
C LEU A 788 13.28 20.78 -8.42
N MET A 789 12.41 19.95 -9.00
CA MET A 789 12.66 18.51 -9.13
C MET A 789 11.99 17.92 -10.38
N HIS A 790 12.76 17.17 -11.16
CA HIS A 790 12.25 16.42 -12.31
C HIS A 790 11.73 15.02 -11.90
N ILE A 791 10.49 14.70 -12.29
CA ILE A 791 9.84 13.40 -12.06
C ILE A 791 9.77 12.56 -13.35
N ALA A 792 9.94 13.20 -14.52
CA ALA A 792 9.77 12.58 -15.84
C ALA A 792 8.36 12.05 -16.14
N ARG A 793 7.37 12.43 -15.34
CA ARG A 793 5.95 12.07 -15.50
C ARG A 793 5.08 13.32 -15.42
N ARG A 794 4.04 13.37 -16.24
CA ARG A 794 3.07 14.48 -16.25
C ARG A 794 2.05 14.30 -15.14
N LEU A 795 1.91 15.32 -14.30
CA LEU A 795 0.84 15.38 -13.31
C LEU A 795 -0.45 15.86 -13.97
N SER A 796 -1.53 15.13 -13.72
CA SER A 796 -2.87 15.39 -14.28
C SER A 796 -3.80 16.06 -13.28
N CYS A 797 -3.62 15.76 -11.99
CA CYS A 797 -4.42 16.34 -10.91
C CYS A 797 -3.63 16.37 -9.60
N CYS A 798 -3.97 17.32 -8.75
CA CYS A 798 -3.45 17.44 -7.39
C CYS A 798 -4.61 17.61 -6.40
N ALA A 799 -4.53 16.94 -5.26
CA ALA A 799 -5.50 17.05 -4.17
C ALA A 799 -4.77 17.26 -2.83
N SER A 800 -5.18 18.28 -2.08
CA SER A 800 -4.61 18.56 -0.75
C SER A 800 -5.24 17.63 0.29
N ILE A 801 -4.39 17.07 1.15
CA ILE A 801 -4.76 16.08 2.15
C ILE A 801 -4.18 16.50 3.50
N LYS A 802 -5.02 16.52 4.54
CA LYS A 802 -4.58 16.89 5.90
C LYS A 802 -3.77 15.77 6.52
N MET A 803 -2.53 16.06 6.90
CA MET A 803 -1.66 15.12 7.60
C MET A 803 -1.96 15.14 9.11
N PRO A 804 -2.01 13.96 9.77
CA PRO A 804 -1.98 13.90 11.22
C PRO A 804 -0.62 14.38 11.72
N ALA A 805 -0.62 15.40 12.59
CA ALA A 805 0.59 15.95 13.19
C ALA A 805 0.47 15.91 14.72
N SER A 806 1.50 15.41 15.40
CA SER A 806 1.61 15.39 16.87
C SER A 806 1.67 16.80 17.48
N ASP A 807 2.21 17.75 16.72
CA ASP A 807 2.60 19.07 17.23
C ASP A 807 1.43 20.08 17.25
N GLY A 808 0.21 19.63 16.95
CA GLY A 808 -1.00 20.47 16.84
C GLY A 808 -1.04 21.41 15.63
N LYS A 809 0.06 21.52 14.86
CA LYS A 809 0.15 22.33 13.63
C LYS A 809 -0.64 21.70 12.48
N ASN A 810 -1.32 22.53 11.69
CA ASN A 810 -1.97 22.03 10.48
C ASN A 810 -0.95 21.83 9.36
N ARG A 811 -0.75 20.57 8.99
CA ARG A 811 0.07 20.19 7.83
C ARG A 811 -0.82 19.54 6.78
N HIS A 812 -0.63 19.90 5.53
CA HIS A 812 -1.32 19.29 4.40
C HIS A 812 -0.31 18.82 3.36
N ALA A 813 -0.33 17.52 3.06
CA ALA A 813 0.35 16.93 1.92
C ALA A 813 -0.46 17.19 0.64
N LEU A 814 0.21 17.02 -0.49
CA LEU A 814 -0.43 17.08 -1.80
C LEU A 814 -0.33 15.71 -2.47
N LEU A 815 -1.46 15.08 -2.74
CA LEU A 815 -1.58 13.87 -3.54
C LEU A 815 -1.62 14.23 -5.02
N CYS A 816 -0.82 13.57 -5.84
CA CYS A 816 -0.55 13.90 -7.24
C CYS A 816 -0.82 12.69 -8.13
N GLY A 817 -1.87 12.78 -8.96
CA GLY A 817 -2.21 11.76 -9.94
C GLY A 817 -1.44 11.95 -11.25
N MET A 818 -0.72 10.94 -11.70
CA MET A 818 0.07 10.96 -12.94
C MET A 818 -0.76 10.47 -14.13
N ALA A 819 -0.51 11.02 -15.32
CA ALA A 819 -1.20 10.62 -16.55
C ALA A 819 -1.02 9.13 -16.92
N GLU A 820 0.02 8.49 -16.41
CA GLU A 820 0.33 7.08 -16.67
C GLU A 820 -0.32 6.10 -15.67
N GLY A 821 -1.14 6.60 -14.74
CA GLY A 821 -1.80 5.79 -13.72
C GLY A 821 -0.97 5.58 -12.44
N GLY A 822 0.13 6.31 -12.29
CA GLY A 822 0.89 6.40 -11.05
C GLY A 822 0.28 7.41 -10.07
N LEU A 823 0.48 7.19 -8.78
CA LEU A 823 0.09 8.09 -7.71
C LEU A 823 1.32 8.42 -6.86
N SER A 824 1.57 9.71 -6.64
CA SER A 824 2.63 10.19 -5.76
C SER A 824 2.08 11.21 -4.78
N TYR A 825 2.87 11.56 -3.77
CA TYR A 825 2.55 12.64 -2.87
C TYR A 825 3.76 13.51 -2.58
N ILE A 826 3.49 14.74 -2.17
CA ILE A 826 4.47 15.69 -1.65
C ILE A 826 4.06 16.03 -0.23
N ALA A 827 4.89 15.62 0.72
CA ALA A 827 4.65 15.85 2.14
C ALA A 827 5.60 16.93 2.67
N PRO A 828 5.11 17.92 3.44
CA PRO A 828 5.96 18.83 4.18
C PRO A 828 6.75 18.07 5.27
N VAL A 829 8.02 18.41 5.40
CA VAL A 829 8.87 17.92 6.50
C VAL A 829 8.60 18.80 7.75
N PRO A 830 8.43 18.21 8.94
CA PRO A 830 8.00 18.93 10.14
C PRO A 830 9.00 19.99 10.60
N ASP A 831 10.29 19.66 10.60
CA ASP A 831 11.38 20.47 11.15
C ASP A 831 12.50 20.67 10.14
N THR A 832 13.16 21.82 10.22
CA THR A 832 14.32 22.15 9.38
C THR A 832 15.50 21.22 9.63
N ASP A 833 15.71 20.81 10.88
CA ASP A 833 16.82 19.91 11.26
C ASP A 833 16.60 18.52 10.66
N THR A 834 15.36 18.04 10.68
CA THR A 834 14.96 16.79 10.02
C THR A 834 15.19 16.88 8.52
N ALA A 835 14.86 18.00 7.88
CA ALA A 835 15.14 18.20 6.45
C ALA A 835 16.64 18.17 6.14
N GLN A 836 17.48 18.77 6.99
CA GLN A 836 18.94 18.76 6.83
C GLN A 836 19.53 17.35 7.00
N ARG A 837 19.07 16.59 8.00
CA ARG A 837 19.47 15.17 8.20
C ARG A 837 19.10 14.32 6.99
N LEU A 838 17.87 14.45 6.49
CA LEU A 838 17.41 13.71 5.31
C LEU A 838 18.15 14.13 4.03
N LEU A 839 18.51 15.41 3.89
CA LEU A 839 19.34 15.87 2.78
C LEU A 839 20.77 15.30 2.85
N ALA A 840 21.36 15.23 4.04
CA ALA A 840 22.66 14.60 4.24
C ALA A 840 22.62 13.11 3.87
N LEU A 841 21.58 12.41 4.33
CA LEU A 841 21.31 11.01 3.97
C LEU A 841 21.16 10.81 2.45
N GLN A 842 20.34 11.63 1.79
CA GLN A 842 20.16 11.59 0.34
C GLN A 842 21.50 11.77 -0.41
N ASN A 843 22.33 12.72 0.04
CA ASN A 843 23.63 12.98 -0.55
C ASN A 843 24.58 11.77 -0.39
N HIS A 844 24.62 11.14 0.79
CA HIS A 844 25.41 9.94 1.02
C HIS A 844 24.94 8.79 0.13
N MET A 845 23.64 8.47 0.15
CA MET A 845 23.04 7.38 -0.63
C MET A 845 23.23 7.58 -2.13
N SER A 846 23.11 8.80 -2.64
CA SER A 846 23.30 9.07 -4.07
C SER A 846 24.72 8.82 -4.58
N ARG A 847 25.74 8.96 -3.71
CA ARG A 847 27.16 8.86 -4.08
C ARG A 847 27.74 7.47 -3.83
N ASN A 848 27.33 6.84 -2.74
CA ASN A 848 28.00 5.63 -2.23
C ASN A 848 27.28 4.34 -2.64
N LEU A 849 26.00 4.40 -2.99
CA LEU A 849 25.24 3.20 -3.36
C LEU A 849 25.26 2.95 -4.87
N PRO A 850 25.30 1.68 -5.30
CA PRO A 850 25.09 1.32 -6.70
C PRO A 850 23.63 1.53 -7.08
N HIS A 851 23.41 2.24 -8.20
CA HIS A 851 22.07 2.50 -8.72
C HIS A 851 21.75 1.57 -9.89
N VAL A 852 20.47 1.27 -10.06
CA VAL A 852 19.99 0.43 -11.17
C VAL A 852 20.42 1.04 -12.50
N ALA A 853 21.01 0.21 -13.37
CA ALA A 853 21.57 0.60 -14.65
C ALA A 853 22.68 1.67 -14.59
N GLY A 854 23.30 1.90 -13.42
CA GLY A 854 24.36 2.91 -13.24
C GLY A 854 23.87 4.35 -13.39
N LEU A 855 22.56 4.58 -13.31
CA LEU A 855 21.98 5.92 -13.46
C LEU A 855 22.24 6.76 -12.22
N ASN A 856 22.63 8.01 -12.40
CA ASN A 856 22.82 8.95 -11.28
C ASN A 856 21.47 9.60 -10.90
N PRO A 857 20.92 9.33 -9.69
CA PRO A 857 19.63 9.88 -9.28
C PRO A 857 19.62 11.41 -9.23
N ARG A 858 20.72 12.02 -8.79
CA ARG A 858 20.85 13.49 -8.71
C ARG A 858 20.82 14.11 -10.10
N ALA A 859 21.53 13.53 -11.06
CA ALA A 859 21.52 14.02 -12.44
C ALA A 859 20.12 13.89 -13.07
N PHE A 860 19.40 12.81 -12.78
CA PHE A 860 18.03 12.61 -13.22
C PHE A 860 17.07 13.67 -12.65
N ARG A 861 17.13 13.96 -11.34
CA ARG A 861 16.28 14.99 -10.70
C ARG A 861 16.60 16.42 -11.16
N HIS A 862 17.82 16.69 -11.61
CA HIS A 862 18.25 17.97 -12.18
C HIS A 862 18.17 18.04 -13.71
N ARG A 863 17.49 17.08 -14.37
CA ARG A 863 17.38 17.07 -15.83
C ARG A 863 16.77 18.36 -16.38
N PHE A 864 15.89 19.02 -15.62
CA PHE A 864 15.24 20.28 -15.99
C PHE A 864 16.21 21.37 -16.46
N CYS A 865 17.44 21.41 -15.97
CA CYS A 865 18.47 22.36 -16.43
C CYS A 865 18.86 22.20 -17.92
N LYS A 866 18.49 21.07 -18.54
CA LYS A 866 18.87 20.69 -19.91
C LYS A 866 17.65 20.38 -20.80
N ILE A 867 16.42 20.58 -20.31
CA ILE A 867 15.21 20.30 -21.11
C ILE A 867 14.98 21.48 -22.04
N ALA A 868 14.91 21.21 -23.34
CA ALA A 868 14.54 22.23 -24.32
C ALA A 868 13.06 22.62 -24.19
N LYS A 869 12.74 23.88 -24.49
CA LYS A 869 11.37 24.40 -24.49
C LYS A 869 10.40 23.60 -25.35
N SER A 870 10.88 23.07 -26.48
CA SER A 870 10.11 22.20 -27.38
C SER A 870 9.58 20.92 -26.73
N LEU A 871 10.16 20.49 -25.61
CA LEU A 871 9.73 19.32 -24.85
C LEU A 871 8.79 19.68 -23.67
N GLY A 872 8.25 20.90 -23.66
CA GLY A 872 7.42 21.43 -22.57
C GLY A 872 8.24 21.86 -21.35
N GLY A 873 9.55 22.08 -21.54
CA GLY A 873 10.43 22.59 -20.50
C GLY A 873 10.27 24.09 -20.35
N GLY A 874 10.19 24.57 -19.10
CA GLY A 874 10.17 26.00 -18.83
C GLY A 874 11.52 26.68 -19.06
N GLU A 875 11.50 27.96 -19.42
CA GLU A 875 12.70 28.80 -19.37
C GLU A 875 12.95 29.19 -17.92
N SER A 876 14.07 28.72 -17.37
CA SER A 876 14.59 29.25 -16.11
C SER A 876 15.44 30.47 -16.43
N HIS A 877 14.89 31.66 -16.25
CA HIS A 877 15.64 32.92 -16.44
C HIS A 877 16.68 33.11 -15.35
N HIS A 878 16.50 32.42 -14.22
CA HIS A 878 17.42 32.44 -13.09
C HIS A 878 18.14 31.11 -12.92
N ALA A 879 19.34 31.19 -12.33
CA ALA A 879 20.08 30.00 -11.95
C ALA A 879 19.20 29.15 -11.01
N PRO A 880 18.99 27.86 -11.34
CA PRO A 880 18.15 27.01 -10.52
C PRO A 880 18.74 26.89 -9.11
N PRO A 881 17.90 26.68 -8.07
CA PRO A 881 18.38 26.54 -6.71
C PRO A 881 19.47 25.48 -6.64
N SER A 882 20.55 25.82 -5.95
CA SER A 882 21.66 24.89 -5.79
C SER A 882 21.15 23.59 -5.15
N PRO A 883 21.77 22.43 -5.42
CA PRO A 883 21.31 21.17 -4.81
C PRO A 883 21.37 21.16 -3.28
N ARG A 884 22.12 22.07 -2.66
CA ARG A 884 22.18 22.26 -1.19
C ARG A 884 21.03 23.09 -0.65
N THR A 885 20.47 23.97 -1.47
CA THR A 885 19.37 24.89 -1.11
C THR A 885 18.03 24.44 -1.70
N ASN A 886 17.99 23.29 -2.39
CA ASN A 886 16.78 22.73 -2.95
C ASN A 886 15.91 22.18 -1.82
N GLY A 887 14.73 22.77 -1.60
CA GLY A 887 13.79 22.35 -0.56
C GLY A 887 13.04 21.05 -0.87
N LEU A 888 13.25 20.43 -2.04
CA LEU A 888 12.65 19.15 -2.42
C LEU A 888 13.63 18.00 -2.23
N LEU A 889 13.18 16.98 -1.48
CA LEU A 889 13.92 15.75 -1.22
C LEU A 889 13.36 14.59 -2.05
N ASP A 890 14.23 13.66 -2.47
CA ASP A 890 13.86 12.49 -3.25
C ASP A 890 13.41 11.34 -2.34
N GLY A 891 12.10 11.25 -2.14
CA GLY A 891 11.50 10.17 -1.34
C GLY A 891 11.80 8.77 -1.89
N GLN A 892 11.93 8.57 -3.21
CA GLN A 892 12.19 7.25 -3.78
C GLN A 892 13.57 6.71 -3.37
N LEU A 893 14.57 7.59 -3.27
CA LEU A 893 15.89 7.22 -2.78
C LEU A 893 15.86 6.98 -1.27
N LEU A 894 15.23 7.88 -0.52
CA LEU A 894 15.16 7.82 0.95
C LEU A 894 14.41 6.58 1.47
N TYR A 895 13.35 6.14 0.78
CA TYR A 895 12.65 4.89 1.11
C TYR A 895 13.49 3.63 0.86
N GLY A 896 14.64 3.75 0.18
CA GLY A 896 15.62 2.68 0.08
C GLY A 896 16.44 2.46 1.36
N PHE A 897 16.49 3.43 2.29
CA PHE A 897 17.33 3.34 3.50
C PHE A 897 17.05 2.09 4.36
N PRO A 898 15.78 1.73 4.65
CA PRO A 898 15.47 0.51 5.40
C PRO A 898 15.94 -0.77 4.69
N LEU A 899 16.13 -0.75 3.37
CA LEU A 899 16.53 -1.91 2.56
C LEU A 899 18.04 -2.14 2.51
N LEU A 900 18.83 -1.20 3.01
CA LEU A 900 20.29 -1.32 3.11
C LEU A 900 20.70 -2.33 4.18
N THR A 901 21.93 -2.82 4.10
CA THR A 901 22.52 -3.66 5.17
C THR A 901 22.70 -2.84 6.44
N ARG A 902 22.77 -3.50 7.62
CA ARG A 902 22.96 -2.80 8.89
C ARG A 902 24.23 -1.95 8.91
N GLN A 903 25.31 -2.45 8.31
CA GLN A 903 26.55 -1.71 8.16
C GLN A 903 26.36 -0.44 7.32
N GLN A 904 25.74 -0.56 6.14
CA GLN A 904 25.46 0.59 5.27
C GLN A 904 24.50 1.60 5.93
N GLN A 905 23.54 1.13 6.72
CA GLN A 905 22.65 2.01 7.50
C GLN A 905 23.44 2.80 8.53
N GLN A 906 24.38 2.16 9.23
CA GLN A 906 25.23 2.81 10.22
C GLN A 906 26.16 3.84 9.58
N GLU A 907 26.86 3.47 8.51
CA GLU A 907 27.74 4.38 7.74
C GLU A 907 26.98 5.60 7.20
N ALA A 908 25.75 5.39 6.72
CA ALA A 908 24.90 6.48 6.25
C ALA A 908 24.37 7.36 7.40
N ALA A 909 24.09 6.78 8.56
CA ALA A 909 23.67 7.51 9.76
C ALA A 909 24.81 8.38 10.32
N ASP A 910 26.02 7.81 10.42
CA ASP A 910 27.22 8.52 10.87
C ASP A 910 27.55 9.68 9.94
N ALA A 911 27.43 9.48 8.62
CA ALA A 911 27.63 10.55 7.63
C ALA A 911 26.56 11.65 7.69
N ALA A 912 25.34 11.32 8.15
CA ALA A 912 24.28 12.29 8.39
C ALA A 912 24.37 12.98 9.76
N GLY A 913 25.30 12.56 10.63
CA GLY A 913 25.43 13.05 12.01
C GLY A 913 24.24 12.66 12.89
N SER A 914 23.63 11.49 12.65
CA SER A 914 22.44 11.01 13.35
C SER A 914 22.52 9.52 13.63
N THR A 915 21.49 8.94 14.23
CA THR A 915 21.39 7.51 14.52
C THR A 915 20.40 6.83 13.57
N VAL A 916 20.60 5.54 13.30
CA VAL A 916 19.69 4.75 12.44
C VAL A 916 18.24 4.81 12.95
N LYS A 917 18.05 4.78 14.28
CA LYS A 917 16.72 4.87 14.91
C LYS A 917 16.04 6.22 14.66
N GLN A 918 16.78 7.33 14.78
CA GLN A 918 16.26 8.67 14.50
C GLN A 918 15.88 8.81 13.03
N LEU A 919 16.76 8.46 12.09
CA LEU A 919 16.48 8.54 10.65
C LEU A 919 15.28 7.67 10.26
N THR A 920 15.17 6.47 10.81
CA THR A 920 14.01 5.59 10.55
C THR A 920 12.72 6.20 11.11
N THR A 921 12.78 6.84 12.28
CA THR A 921 11.63 7.53 12.88
C THR A 921 11.19 8.72 12.04
N ASP A 922 12.15 9.54 11.59
CA ASP A 922 11.90 10.69 10.70
C ASP A 922 11.20 10.25 9.41
N LEU A 923 11.68 9.18 8.77
CA LEU A 923 11.05 8.61 7.58
C LEU A 923 9.65 8.05 7.87
N ARG A 924 9.47 7.35 8.99
CA ARG A 924 8.16 6.82 9.41
C ARG A 924 7.13 7.92 9.63
N LEU A 925 7.51 9.04 10.23
CA LEU A 925 6.61 10.19 10.43
C LEU A 925 6.07 10.72 9.09
N ILE A 926 6.92 10.77 8.05
CA ILE A 926 6.51 11.21 6.71
C ILE A 926 5.59 10.19 6.04
N VAL A 927 5.92 8.89 6.11
CA VAL A 927 5.11 7.83 5.49
C VAL A 927 3.75 7.71 6.18
N THR A 928 3.72 7.61 7.51
CA THR A 928 2.47 7.47 8.28
C THR A 928 1.52 8.64 8.06
N ALA A 929 2.06 9.86 8.03
CA ALA A 929 1.24 11.03 7.81
C ALA A 929 0.69 11.10 6.38
N ALA A 930 1.32 10.44 5.42
CA ALA A 930 0.82 10.30 4.05
C ALA A 930 -0.16 9.12 3.86
N THR A 931 -0.04 8.05 4.66
CA THR A 931 -0.84 6.81 4.52
C THR A 931 -2.07 6.74 5.43
N LEU A 932 -2.16 7.57 6.47
CA LEU A 932 -3.34 7.69 7.35
C LEU A 932 -4.49 8.50 6.73
N CYS A 933 -4.37 8.88 5.46
CA CYS A 933 -5.33 9.69 4.71
C CYS A 933 -5.92 8.88 3.56
#